data_AF-A0A949JVL0-F1
#
_entry.id   AF-A0A949JVL0-F1
#
_cell.length_a   1.000
_cell.length_b   1.000
_cell.length_c   1.000
_cell.angle_alpha   90.00
_cell.angle_beta   90.00
_cell.angle_gamma   90.00
#
_symmetry.space_group_name_H-M   'P 1'
#
loop_
_entity.id
_entity.type
_entity.pdbx_description
1 polymer ?
#
loop_
_entity_poly.entity_id
_entity_poly.type
_entity_poly.pdbx_seq_one_letter_code
_entity_poly.pdbx_strand_id
1 'polypeptide(L)'
;MKRLVMVVMILMMASSMADASSSVPRLISYQGVVRDSGGVVVPDDDYDITFRIYNVVSGGTALWTEAQTIAIDGGILNAILGSQTGLALDFDVQYWLGVEIGTEGEMTPRMLLTSSPYALRAAVADSVVGMGSGPGDITSVNAGIGLGGGGTSGDVTLFIVALPGSGILADPVDGISLEPGGVTTDKLAAEAVTNEKLSSDAVASANLMNNAVTNDKLGSGSVTSAKIAADAVGSANIQSSSITSGKLASDAVLSSNILNSAVTTSKLGDLSVSSIKIEGDAVTSAKILDGTVAFGDIGQNSAIIGQVMKWNGSAWVAADDIQGSGTIAGVYGRDGLEGGGSSGTVFLEIADDSVTTAKLGDDAVTTTKLSDGAVTSAKILDGTVAFGDIGQNGASIGQVMKWSGSAWAAAEDYDGGGTITGVYGISGLEGGGASGDVYLSIADNSVTTSKLGDGAVTGAKLGSDAVTTGKIQDGTILFDDIADNGASSGQIMKFNGISWIAGEDLDSGGGGGGGWVDDGITVRLEMATDSVGIGTTTPMARLHVVGNVIGEGSAKFGPGGMIGLYAFTAGAYNTANGNYSTVGGGSQNGANGDYSVIGGGYQNTVENEGGFIGGGRYNISSGEYSVVCGGGSETPGDENKAYGDYSSIGGGRNNRAGRDSDPSGDHEGAVIGGGKGNRTDGIFSTIGGGENNTTEQDYSTISGGRDNNAENFSVVGGGMNNDARTSSTIGGGDNNRTEHGGTVAGGSQNLALGDHSAIPGGRENTAVGNNSIAMGVLAKATHDGSIVICASDAFSSDDSVWTDQDEQLVIRADNGIYLTNISEQAQTVPGRFINTSTGGYLSTSGNWMDLSDREMKENFTEIDGNEILEKVSSLPITRWNYKVDGAGVEHIGPVSQDFSRIFGLGNDERAISTLDEAGISLAAIQELYRKAVAQETEIDDLKAQIEHLKDLVEKVLREED
;
A
#
# COMPACT_ATOMS: atom_id res chain seq x y z
N MET A 1 71.44 47.91 -44.93
CA MET A 1 70.99 48.46 -46.24
C MET A 1 71.84 47.80 -47.32
N LYS A 2 71.44 46.79 -48.10
CA LYS A 2 70.22 46.68 -48.90
C LYS A 2 69.88 45.18 -49.09
N ARG A 3 69.03 44.61 -48.21
CA ARG A 3 67.92 43.80 -48.73
C ARG A 3 67.02 44.80 -49.50
N LEU A 4 66.24 44.36 -50.49
CA LEU A 4 65.06 45.03 -51.06
C LEU A 4 65.11 45.67 -52.48
N VAL A 5 66.12 45.47 -53.36
CA VAL A 5 66.06 46.13 -54.71
C VAL A 5 65.98 45.24 -55.95
N MET A 6 66.37 43.96 -56.00
CA MET A 6 66.19 43.23 -57.28
C MET A 6 65.88 41.74 -57.17
N VAL A 7 64.86 41.47 -56.35
CA VAL A 7 63.89 40.38 -56.56
C VAL A 7 62.88 40.76 -57.67
N VAL A 8 63.06 41.90 -58.37
CA VAL A 8 62.04 42.47 -59.29
C VAL A 8 62.38 42.36 -60.79
N MET A 9 63.62 42.10 -61.23
CA MET A 9 63.93 42.02 -62.68
C MET A 9 63.92 40.62 -63.30
N ILE A 10 63.91 39.54 -62.52
CA ILE A 10 63.89 38.18 -63.09
C ILE A 10 62.46 37.62 -63.20
N LEU A 11 61.45 38.36 -62.71
CA LEU A 11 60.04 38.00 -62.82
C LEU A 11 59.28 38.64 -64.01
N MET A 12 59.96 39.16 -65.04
CA MET A 12 59.33 39.49 -66.31
C MET A 12 60.14 38.89 -67.46
N MET A 13 59.98 37.59 -67.69
CA MET A 13 59.07 37.05 -68.70
C MET A 13 59.39 37.46 -70.14
N ALA A 14 59.64 36.39 -70.90
CA ALA A 14 59.18 36.14 -72.25
C ALA A 14 59.91 36.88 -73.38
N SER A 15 60.64 36.10 -74.18
CA SER A 15 60.17 35.76 -75.54
C SER A 15 61.16 34.87 -76.30
N SER A 16 60.70 33.68 -76.72
CA SER A 16 61.05 33.03 -78.02
C SER A 16 62.49 32.45 -78.15
N MET A 17 62.85 31.34 -78.80
CA MET A 17 62.31 30.44 -79.82
C MET A 17 63.08 29.10 -79.69
N ALA A 18 62.40 27.95 -79.80
CA ALA A 18 62.52 26.96 -80.89
C ALA A 18 63.80 26.09 -80.91
N ASP A 19 63.56 24.78 -80.97
CA ASP A 19 64.53 23.69 -81.15
C ASP A 19 65.51 23.90 -82.30
N ALA A 20 66.76 23.50 -82.07
CA ALA A 20 67.69 23.12 -83.11
C ALA A 20 68.51 21.91 -82.63
N SER A 21 68.06 20.71 -82.97
CA SER A 21 68.86 19.49 -82.82
C SER A 21 69.98 19.49 -83.84
N SER A 22 71.23 19.64 -83.39
CA SER A 22 72.41 19.37 -84.22
C SER A 22 72.67 17.85 -84.23
N SER A 23 72.28 17.16 -85.31
CA SER A 23 72.64 15.75 -85.53
C SER A 23 74.10 15.64 -86.00
N VAL A 24 74.87 14.73 -85.41
CA VAL A 24 76.24 14.43 -85.86
C VAL A 24 76.20 13.91 -87.31
N PRO A 25 77.03 14.43 -88.26
CA PRO A 25 77.01 13.98 -89.65
C PRO A 25 77.44 12.50 -89.79
N ARG A 26 76.64 11.69 -90.49
CA ARG A 26 76.95 10.28 -90.81
C ARG A 26 77.75 10.18 -92.12
N LEU A 27 79.07 10.36 -92.04
CA LEU A 27 79.99 10.32 -93.18
C LEU A 27 81.02 9.19 -93.04
N ILE A 28 81.45 8.57 -94.14
CA ILE A 28 82.50 7.53 -94.16
C ILE A 28 83.65 7.98 -95.07
N SER A 29 84.88 7.95 -94.57
CA SER A 29 86.08 8.18 -95.39
C SER A 29 86.51 6.88 -96.08
N TYR A 30 86.83 6.96 -97.37
CA TYR A 30 87.31 5.84 -98.18
C TYR A 30 88.54 6.27 -98.98
N GLN A 31 89.61 5.47 -98.93
CA GLN A 31 90.83 5.71 -99.71
C GLN A 31 91.28 4.40 -100.37
N GLY A 32 91.75 4.47 -101.60
CA GLY A 32 92.22 3.31 -102.37
C GLY A 32 93.29 3.68 -103.39
N VAL A 33 93.98 2.67 -103.93
CA VAL A 33 94.91 2.85 -105.08
C VAL A 33 94.26 2.18 -106.28
N VAL A 34 94.07 2.95 -107.35
CA VAL A 34 93.42 2.45 -108.57
C VAL A 34 94.49 1.94 -109.55
N ARG A 35 94.29 0.72 -110.03
CA ARG A 35 95.19 0.05 -110.98
C ARG A 35 94.39 -0.51 -112.14
N ASP A 36 95.01 -0.54 -113.31
CA ASP A 36 94.45 -1.20 -114.49
C ASP A 36 94.53 -2.74 -114.36
N SER A 37 93.96 -3.45 -115.35
CA SER A 37 93.95 -4.92 -115.39
C SER A 37 95.33 -5.57 -115.49
N GLY A 38 96.38 -4.80 -115.80
CA GLY A 38 97.79 -5.21 -115.80
C GLY A 38 98.49 -4.99 -114.45
N GLY A 39 97.82 -4.37 -113.48
CA GLY A 39 98.35 -4.08 -112.15
C GLY A 39 99.19 -2.80 -112.05
N VAL A 40 99.22 -1.97 -113.11
CA VAL A 40 99.90 -0.67 -113.09
C VAL A 40 98.93 0.40 -112.59
N VAL A 41 99.41 1.37 -111.82
CA VAL A 41 98.57 2.46 -111.31
C VAL A 41 98.04 3.32 -112.46
N VAL A 42 96.78 3.75 -112.36
CA VAL A 42 96.18 4.59 -113.40
C VAL A 42 96.85 5.97 -113.45
N PRO A 43 96.95 6.61 -114.64
CA PRO A 43 97.54 7.95 -114.77
C PRO A 43 96.75 9.02 -114.00
N ASP A 44 97.46 10.06 -113.58
CA ASP A 44 96.88 11.18 -112.82
C ASP A 44 95.92 12.01 -113.70
N ASP A 45 94.63 11.99 -113.36
CA ASP A 45 93.53 12.70 -114.04
C ASP A 45 92.27 12.71 -113.15
N ASP A 46 91.21 13.41 -113.57
CA ASP A 46 89.88 13.37 -112.94
C ASP A 46 89.07 12.17 -113.45
N TYR A 47 88.60 11.31 -112.53
CA TYR A 47 87.80 10.14 -112.86
C TYR A 47 86.40 10.22 -112.23
N ASP A 48 85.37 9.87 -113.00
CA ASP A 48 84.01 9.69 -112.51
C ASP A 48 83.86 8.33 -111.85
N ILE A 49 83.51 8.31 -110.56
CA ILE A 49 83.50 7.10 -109.74
C ILE A 49 82.18 7.00 -109.00
N THR A 50 81.54 5.85 -109.14
CA THR A 50 80.26 5.55 -108.49
C THR A 50 80.45 4.54 -107.37
N PHE A 51 80.02 4.91 -106.18
CA PHE A 51 80.03 4.11 -104.96
C PHE A 51 78.64 3.58 -104.65
N ARG A 52 78.56 2.31 -104.24
CA ARG A 52 77.29 1.66 -103.88
C ARG A 52 77.44 0.79 -102.64
N ILE A 53 76.44 0.81 -101.76
CA ILE A 53 76.43 -0.01 -100.55
C ILE A 53 75.34 -1.08 -100.64
N TYR A 54 75.68 -2.30 -100.19
CA TYR A 54 74.83 -3.48 -100.22
C TYR A 54 74.91 -4.23 -98.89
N ASN A 55 73.92 -5.06 -98.59
CA ASN A 55 73.92 -6.01 -97.47
C ASN A 55 74.27 -7.45 -97.90
N VAL A 56 74.82 -7.63 -99.11
CA VAL A 56 75.32 -8.91 -99.65
C VAL A 56 76.61 -8.71 -100.46
N VAL A 57 77.49 -9.73 -100.49
CA VAL A 57 78.84 -9.64 -101.07
C VAL A 57 78.89 -9.59 -102.62
N SER A 58 77.89 -10.14 -103.32
CA SER A 58 77.76 -10.10 -104.79
C SER A 58 76.29 -10.19 -105.21
N GLY A 59 75.89 -9.48 -106.28
CA GLY A 59 74.48 -9.39 -106.70
C GLY A 59 73.66 -8.45 -105.82
N GLY A 60 72.32 -8.55 -105.85
CA GLY A 60 71.42 -7.72 -105.06
C GLY A 60 71.28 -6.26 -105.56
N THR A 61 70.30 -5.53 -105.01
CA THR A 61 70.04 -4.11 -105.33
C THR A 61 70.84 -3.21 -104.38
N ALA A 62 71.40 -2.13 -104.89
CA ALA A 62 72.12 -1.16 -104.06
C ALA A 62 71.14 -0.49 -103.08
N LEU A 63 71.48 -0.53 -101.78
CA LEU A 63 70.71 0.12 -100.72
C LEU A 63 71.02 1.62 -100.66
N TRP A 64 72.20 2.01 -101.11
CA TRP A 64 72.62 3.39 -101.23
C TRP A 64 73.60 3.54 -102.41
N THR A 65 73.57 4.67 -103.11
CA THR A 65 74.40 4.95 -104.29
C THR A 65 74.78 6.43 -104.32
N GLU A 66 76.04 6.72 -104.64
CA GLU A 66 76.57 8.08 -104.81
C GLU A 66 77.62 8.08 -105.93
N ALA A 67 77.57 9.07 -106.82
CA ALA A 67 78.58 9.28 -107.86
C ALA A 67 79.37 10.56 -107.57
N GLN A 68 80.69 10.49 -107.72
CA GLN A 68 81.62 11.60 -107.48
C GLN A 68 82.69 11.65 -108.58
N THR A 69 83.00 12.84 -109.09
CA THR A 69 84.19 13.09 -109.91
C THR A 69 85.36 13.39 -108.98
N ILE A 70 86.40 12.55 -109.01
CA ILE A 70 87.53 12.60 -108.06
C ILE A 70 88.85 12.66 -108.84
N ALA A 71 89.67 13.66 -108.53
CA ALA A 71 91.05 13.75 -109.01
C ALA A 71 91.90 12.62 -108.40
N ILE A 72 92.52 11.81 -109.25
CA ILE A 72 93.48 10.78 -108.85
C ILE A 72 94.89 11.31 -109.08
N ASP A 73 95.73 11.27 -108.04
CA ASP A 73 97.14 11.72 -108.07
C ASP A 73 98.04 10.62 -107.49
N GLY A 74 99.08 10.24 -108.22
CA GLY A 74 99.92 9.07 -107.96
C GLY A 74 99.17 7.74 -107.95
N GLY A 75 98.02 7.65 -108.63
CA GLY A 75 97.12 6.49 -108.61
C GLY A 75 96.28 6.33 -107.32
N ILE A 76 96.29 7.31 -106.42
CA ILE A 76 95.53 7.26 -105.15
C ILE A 76 94.20 8.00 -105.29
N LEU A 77 93.13 7.33 -104.87
CA LEU A 77 91.78 7.86 -104.73
C LEU A 77 91.47 8.14 -103.26
N ASN A 78 90.90 9.31 -102.96
CA ASN A 78 90.37 9.65 -101.63
C ASN A 78 88.95 10.24 -101.75
N ALA A 79 87.98 9.63 -101.08
CA ALA A 79 86.57 9.96 -101.15
C ALA A 79 85.94 10.06 -99.75
N ILE A 80 84.91 10.90 -99.61
CA ILE A 80 84.03 10.93 -98.43
C ILE A 80 82.63 10.57 -98.88
N LEU A 81 82.18 9.38 -98.49
CA LEU A 81 80.87 8.82 -98.78
C LEU A 81 79.82 9.44 -97.86
N GLY A 82 78.65 9.74 -98.42
CA GLY A 82 77.57 10.43 -97.73
C GLY A 82 77.57 11.95 -97.91
N SER A 83 78.55 12.51 -98.65
CA SER A 83 78.78 13.95 -98.74
C SER A 83 77.94 14.65 -99.81
N GLN A 84 77.61 13.98 -100.92
CA GLN A 84 76.67 14.46 -101.94
C GLN A 84 75.26 13.86 -101.73
N THR A 85 75.18 12.58 -101.34
CA THR A 85 73.92 11.90 -101.02
C THR A 85 73.96 11.36 -99.59
N GLY A 86 73.18 11.94 -98.68
CA GLY A 86 73.23 11.60 -97.24
C GLY A 86 73.08 10.10 -96.95
N LEU A 87 73.83 9.61 -95.96
CA LEU A 87 73.95 8.19 -95.64
C LEU A 87 72.92 7.78 -94.56
N ALA A 88 71.73 7.37 -94.98
CA ALA A 88 70.60 6.99 -94.11
C ALA A 88 70.43 5.47 -93.99
N LEU A 89 71.51 4.78 -93.62
CA LEU A 89 71.49 3.35 -93.27
C LEU A 89 71.68 3.16 -91.76
N ASP A 90 71.10 2.09 -91.21
CA ASP A 90 71.10 1.83 -89.77
C ASP A 90 72.37 1.17 -89.25
N PHE A 91 73.24 0.63 -90.13
CA PHE A 91 74.51 -0.03 -89.78
C PHE A 91 74.36 -1.18 -88.75
N ASP A 92 73.19 -1.80 -88.70
CA ASP A 92 72.75 -2.87 -87.78
C ASP A 92 73.03 -4.29 -88.30
N VAL A 93 73.30 -4.42 -89.60
CA VAL A 93 73.76 -5.64 -90.27
C VAL A 93 75.10 -5.41 -90.98
N GLN A 94 75.72 -6.47 -91.50
CA GLN A 94 76.97 -6.33 -92.27
C GLN A 94 76.70 -5.67 -93.63
N TYR A 95 77.54 -4.70 -94.00
CA TYR A 95 77.47 -4.01 -95.29
C TYR A 95 78.77 -4.18 -96.11
N TRP A 96 78.65 -4.05 -97.44
CA TRP A 96 79.73 -4.12 -98.43
C TRP A 96 79.67 -2.93 -99.40
N LEU A 97 80.83 -2.39 -99.76
CA LEU A 97 81.04 -1.29 -100.69
C LEU A 97 81.45 -1.82 -102.07
N GLY A 98 80.65 -1.50 -103.09
CA GLY A 98 80.98 -1.63 -104.50
C GLY A 98 81.49 -0.30 -105.06
N VAL A 99 82.50 -0.37 -105.94
CA VAL A 99 83.10 0.78 -106.61
C VAL A 99 83.14 0.51 -108.11
N GLU A 100 82.70 1.47 -108.90
CA GLU A 100 82.72 1.46 -110.36
C GLU A 100 83.40 2.73 -110.84
N ILE A 101 84.36 2.60 -111.77
CA ILE A 101 85.13 3.72 -112.32
C ILE A 101 84.78 3.85 -113.80
N GLY A 102 84.29 5.02 -114.20
CA GLY A 102 83.83 5.30 -115.55
C GLY A 102 82.70 4.35 -115.98
N THR A 103 82.95 3.56 -117.03
CA THR A 103 81.99 2.61 -117.61
C THR A 103 82.48 1.16 -117.61
N GLU A 104 83.55 0.87 -116.86
CA GLU A 104 84.25 -0.43 -116.89
C GLU A 104 83.62 -1.51 -115.97
N GLY A 105 82.46 -1.22 -115.37
CA GLY A 105 81.71 -2.15 -114.53
C GLY A 105 82.14 -2.16 -113.05
N GLU A 106 81.25 -2.61 -112.16
CA GLU A 106 81.49 -2.65 -110.71
C GLU A 106 82.57 -3.69 -110.34
N MET A 107 83.57 -3.27 -109.57
CA MET A 107 84.68 -4.13 -109.15
C MET A 107 84.20 -5.26 -108.22
N THR A 108 84.69 -6.49 -108.43
CA THR A 108 84.39 -7.66 -107.60
C THR A 108 85.66 -8.37 -107.13
N PRO A 109 85.69 -8.92 -105.89
CA PRO A 109 84.63 -8.92 -104.88
C PRO A 109 84.43 -7.54 -104.24
N ARG A 110 83.20 -7.25 -103.79
CA ARG A 110 82.90 -6.00 -103.06
C ARG A 110 83.69 -5.93 -101.76
N MET A 111 84.09 -4.73 -101.36
CA MET A 111 84.86 -4.54 -100.14
C MET A 111 83.95 -4.59 -98.92
N LEU A 112 84.32 -5.39 -97.93
CA LEU A 112 83.64 -5.42 -96.63
C LEU A 112 83.78 -4.06 -95.94
N LEU A 113 82.68 -3.46 -95.50
CA LEU A 113 82.75 -2.29 -94.62
C LEU A 113 83.00 -2.76 -93.19
N THR A 114 84.18 -2.44 -92.66
CA THR A 114 84.58 -2.78 -91.29
C THR A 114 84.46 -1.56 -90.38
N SER A 115 84.24 -1.82 -89.09
CA SER A 115 84.20 -0.78 -88.05
C SER A 115 85.50 0.02 -88.01
N SER A 116 85.41 1.35 -87.94
CA SER A 116 86.59 2.22 -87.70
C SER A 116 87.18 1.95 -86.30
N PRO A 117 88.49 2.12 -86.07
CA PRO A 117 89.11 1.95 -84.75
C PRO A 117 88.45 2.77 -83.61
N TYR A 118 87.85 3.93 -83.89
CA TYR A 118 87.06 4.70 -82.92
C TYR A 118 85.72 4.02 -82.56
N ALA A 119 85.18 3.14 -83.41
CA ALA A 119 84.00 2.32 -83.17
C ALA A 119 84.35 0.92 -82.59
N LEU A 120 85.58 0.44 -82.73
CA LEU A 120 86.01 -0.88 -82.20
C LEU A 120 86.08 -0.94 -80.66
N ARG A 121 86.23 0.21 -79.96
CA ARG A 121 86.03 0.30 -78.50
C ARG A 121 84.55 0.39 -78.08
N ALA A 122 83.62 0.43 -79.02
CA ALA A 122 82.17 0.45 -78.77
C ALA A 122 81.54 -0.95 -78.89
N ALA A 123 82.28 -2.02 -78.58
CA ALA A 123 81.72 -3.36 -78.46
C ALA A 123 80.87 -3.56 -77.17
N VAL A 124 80.94 -2.61 -76.23
CA VAL A 124 80.00 -2.44 -75.09
C VAL A 124 79.74 -0.94 -74.94
N ALA A 125 78.73 -0.43 -75.65
CA ALA A 125 78.15 0.90 -75.47
C ALA A 125 76.74 0.87 -76.10
N ASP A 126 75.63 1.04 -75.39
CA ASP A 126 75.48 1.48 -74.00
C ASP A 126 74.16 0.95 -73.42
N SER A 127 73.92 -0.37 -73.53
CA SER A 127 72.87 -0.99 -72.73
C SER A 127 73.37 -1.12 -71.30
N VAL A 128 72.72 -0.44 -70.35
CA VAL A 128 72.26 -1.03 -69.09
C VAL A 128 70.98 -0.26 -68.70
N VAL A 129 69.78 -0.80 -68.91
CA VAL A 129 69.05 -1.57 -67.89
C VAL A 129 68.93 -0.73 -66.60
N GLY A 130 67.85 0.03 -66.45
CA GLY A 130 66.70 -0.53 -65.77
C GLY A 130 65.37 0.09 -66.21
N MET A 131 64.55 -0.79 -66.79
CA MET A 131 63.08 -0.77 -66.86
C MET A 131 62.47 0.37 -67.71
N GLY A 132 61.94 0.12 -68.90
CA GLY A 132 61.09 -1.01 -69.23
C GLY A 132 59.69 -0.86 -68.63
N SER A 133 59.05 0.30 -68.83
CA SER A 133 57.59 0.40 -68.95
C SER A 133 57.26 0.86 -70.36
N GLY A 134 57.32 -0.09 -71.29
CA GLY A 134 56.44 -0.06 -72.45
C GLY A 134 54.98 -0.23 -71.96
N PRO A 135 54.01 0.39 -72.65
CA PRO A 135 52.70 0.74 -72.12
C PRO A 135 51.83 -0.50 -71.89
N GLY A 136 51.75 -0.94 -70.64
CA GLY A 136 50.57 -1.60 -70.08
C GLY A 136 49.95 -0.64 -69.09
N ASP A 137 48.61 -0.53 -69.12
CA ASP A 137 47.81 0.35 -68.27
C ASP A 137 48.34 0.51 -66.83
N ILE A 138 48.64 1.75 -66.44
CA ILE A 138 48.52 2.19 -65.05
C ILE A 138 47.40 3.22 -65.03
N THR A 139 46.22 2.75 -64.65
CA THR A 139 44.99 3.53 -64.53
C THR A 139 44.88 4.23 -63.17
N SER A 140 45.93 4.98 -62.78
CA SER A 140 45.94 6.07 -61.75
C SER A 140 46.29 5.70 -60.28
N VAL A 141 46.86 6.55 -59.39
CA VAL A 141 47.32 7.98 -59.33
C VAL A 141 48.53 8.05 -58.37
N ASN A 142 49.73 8.55 -58.72
CA ASN A 142 50.26 9.94 -58.81
C ASN A 142 50.39 10.74 -57.49
N ALA A 143 51.52 10.62 -56.80
CA ALA A 143 52.08 11.66 -55.94
C ALA A 143 53.44 12.09 -56.50
N GLY A 144 53.62 13.39 -56.70
CA GLY A 144 54.76 13.97 -57.40
C GLY A 144 56.11 13.88 -56.66
N ILE A 145 57.16 13.93 -57.49
CA ILE A 145 58.62 13.98 -57.24
C ILE A 145 59.09 14.40 -55.84
N GLY A 146 59.69 13.45 -55.10
CA GLY A 146 60.40 13.80 -53.87
C GLY A 146 61.17 12.70 -53.13
N LEU A 147 60.95 11.41 -53.39
CA LEU A 147 61.60 10.37 -52.58
C LEU A 147 62.02 9.17 -53.44
N GLY A 148 63.32 9.10 -53.73
CA GLY A 148 63.98 7.89 -54.23
C GLY A 148 65.06 7.45 -53.24
N GLY A 149 64.87 6.27 -52.63
CA GLY A 149 65.91 5.63 -51.82
C GLY A 149 65.44 4.33 -51.17
N GLY A 150 65.94 3.19 -51.68
CA GLY A 150 66.21 2.00 -50.87
C GLY A 150 65.38 0.73 -51.17
N GLY A 151 66.03 -0.25 -51.81
CA GLY A 151 66.27 -1.58 -51.22
C GLY A 151 65.09 -2.56 -51.04
N THR A 152 65.30 -3.76 -51.58
CA THR A 152 64.51 -4.99 -51.38
C THR A 152 64.31 -5.37 -49.91
N SER A 153 63.06 -5.66 -49.54
CA SER A 153 62.57 -6.17 -48.25
C SER A 153 62.54 -5.17 -47.09
N GLY A 154 61.37 -4.60 -46.86
CA GLY A 154 60.99 -3.83 -45.68
C GLY A 154 59.63 -3.20 -45.95
N ASP A 155 58.72 -3.26 -44.99
CA ASP A 155 57.43 -2.56 -45.07
C ASP A 155 57.67 -1.12 -45.53
N VAL A 156 56.90 -0.67 -46.52
CA VAL A 156 56.85 0.74 -46.87
C VAL A 156 56.04 1.44 -45.79
N THR A 157 56.68 1.74 -44.66
CA THR A 157 56.09 2.58 -43.63
C THR A 157 56.20 4.03 -44.10
N LEU A 158 55.05 4.62 -44.41
CA LEU A 158 54.96 6.05 -44.70
C LEU A 158 55.32 6.83 -43.43
N PHE A 159 56.54 7.37 -43.37
CA PHE A 159 56.99 8.16 -42.22
C PHE A 159 56.31 9.55 -42.25
N ILE A 160 55.09 9.63 -41.74
CA ILE A 160 54.47 10.93 -41.44
C ILE A 160 55.14 11.42 -40.17
N VAL A 161 56.06 12.38 -40.30
CA VAL A 161 56.67 13.07 -39.16
C VAL A 161 55.58 13.85 -38.44
N ALA A 162 54.95 13.26 -37.41
CA ALA A 162 54.20 14.02 -36.42
C ALA A 162 55.23 14.65 -35.46
N LEU A 163 55.46 15.95 -35.59
CA LEU A 163 56.15 16.71 -34.54
C LEU A 163 55.31 16.62 -33.25
N PRO A 164 55.94 16.53 -32.06
CA PRO A 164 55.20 16.42 -30.81
C PRO A 164 54.35 17.68 -30.61
N GLY A 165 53.02 17.50 -30.66
CA GLY A 165 52.03 18.58 -30.53
C GLY A 165 51.21 18.88 -31.80
N SER A 166 51.49 18.24 -32.93
CA SER A 166 50.66 18.36 -34.14
C SER A 166 50.32 16.97 -34.66
N GLY A 167 49.11 16.51 -34.36
CA GLY A 167 48.49 15.45 -35.13
C GLY A 167 48.45 15.84 -36.61
N ILE A 168 48.34 14.85 -37.50
CA ILE A 168 48.09 15.05 -38.93
C ILE A 168 47.12 16.23 -39.06
N LEU A 169 47.58 17.34 -39.64
CA LEU A 169 46.78 18.56 -39.73
C LEU A 169 45.43 18.15 -40.32
N ALA A 170 44.40 18.27 -39.50
CA ALA A 170 43.01 18.07 -39.84
C ALA A 170 42.54 19.26 -40.69
N ASP A 171 43.20 19.48 -41.82
CA ASP A 171 42.48 19.99 -42.97
C ASP A 171 41.88 18.73 -43.62
N PRO A 172 40.56 18.65 -43.85
CA PRO A 172 39.95 17.47 -44.46
C PRO A 172 40.54 17.32 -45.86
N VAL A 173 41.56 16.48 -45.99
CA VAL A 173 41.98 15.98 -47.28
C VAL A 173 40.87 15.03 -47.69
N ASP A 174 39.98 15.53 -48.54
CA ASP A 174 38.82 14.87 -49.12
C ASP A 174 39.24 13.74 -50.09
N GLY A 175 40.15 12.86 -49.67
CA GLY A 175 40.90 12.02 -50.60
C GLY A 175 41.75 10.88 -50.04
N ILE A 176 41.84 10.65 -48.72
CA ILE A 176 42.27 9.31 -48.26
C ILE A 176 41.04 8.40 -48.31
N SER A 177 40.69 7.99 -49.54
CA SER A 177 39.71 6.94 -49.75
C SER A 177 40.39 5.62 -49.43
N LEU A 178 40.07 5.06 -48.27
CA LEU A 178 40.36 3.67 -47.98
C LEU A 178 39.31 2.86 -48.75
N GLU A 179 39.75 2.00 -49.66
CA GLU A 179 38.88 1.04 -50.36
C GLU A 179 37.94 0.35 -49.35
N PRO A 180 36.66 0.07 -49.68
CA PRO A 180 35.78 -0.69 -48.80
C PRO A 180 36.45 -2.00 -48.32
N GLY A 181 36.61 -2.15 -47.00
CA GLY A 181 37.33 -3.28 -46.38
C GLY A 181 38.85 -3.07 -46.22
N GLY A 182 39.40 -1.91 -46.60
CA GLY A 182 40.82 -1.57 -46.49
C GLY A 182 41.33 -1.56 -45.04
N VAL A 183 40.44 -1.27 -44.08
CA VAL A 183 40.68 -1.42 -42.63
C VAL A 183 39.90 -2.64 -42.14
N THR A 184 40.60 -3.76 -42.01
CA THR A 184 40.07 -4.98 -41.36
C THR A 184 40.31 -4.92 -39.86
N THR A 185 39.63 -5.76 -39.08
CA THR A 185 39.76 -5.81 -37.61
C THR A 185 41.21 -5.94 -37.17
N ASP A 186 42.01 -6.78 -37.84
CA ASP A 186 43.44 -7.00 -37.51
C ASP A 186 44.34 -5.79 -37.77
N LYS A 187 43.87 -4.82 -38.57
CA LYS A 187 44.58 -3.55 -38.85
C LYS A 187 44.26 -2.47 -37.83
N LEU A 188 43.32 -2.71 -36.93
CA LEU A 188 43.04 -1.86 -35.77
C LEU A 188 43.56 -2.56 -34.52
N ALA A 189 44.44 -1.89 -33.78
CA ALA A 189 44.79 -2.37 -32.44
C ALA A 189 43.52 -2.40 -31.56
N ALA A 190 43.52 -3.25 -30.53
CA ALA A 190 42.47 -3.20 -29.51
C ALA A 190 42.33 -1.76 -28.97
N GLU A 191 41.08 -1.27 -28.86
CA GLU A 191 40.75 0.10 -28.42
C GLU A 191 41.26 1.23 -29.33
N ALA A 192 41.77 0.93 -30.53
CA ALA A 192 42.28 1.95 -31.45
C ALA A 192 41.22 2.98 -31.87
N VAL A 193 39.94 2.61 -31.85
CA VAL A 193 38.80 3.51 -32.09
C VAL A 193 38.12 3.80 -30.76
N THR A 194 38.46 4.94 -30.16
CA THR A 194 37.83 5.46 -28.93
C THR A 194 36.63 6.33 -29.29
N ASN A 195 35.75 6.61 -28.33
CA ASN A 195 34.60 7.50 -28.53
C ASN A 195 35.01 8.88 -29.05
N GLU A 196 36.18 9.40 -28.68
CA GLU A 196 36.72 10.69 -29.13
C GLU A 196 37.13 10.68 -30.62
N LYS A 197 37.38 9.51 -31.19
CA LYS A 197 37.72 9.31 -32.61
C LYS A 197 36.48 9.07 -33.48
N LEU A 198 35.30 8.97 -32.88
CA LEU A 198 34.01 8.87 -33.54
C LEU A 198 33.34 10.26 -33.50
N SER A 199 32.95 10.79 -34.65
CA SER A 199 32.10 11.99 -34.68
C SER A 199 30.71 11.68 -34.12
N SER A 200 29.96 12.73 -33.76
CA SER A 200 28.51 12.57 -33.52
C SER A 200 27.87 11.85 -34.71
N ASP A 201 27.00 10.88 -34.42
CA ASP A 201 26.27 10.07 -35.40
C ASP A 201 27.14 9.19 -36.32
N ALA A 202 28.44 9.04 -36.04
CA ALA A 202 29.34 8.16 -36.81
C ALA A 202 28.91 6.68 -36.77
N VAL A 203 28.19 6.28 -35.73
CA VAL A 203 27.61 4.94 -35.59
C VAL A 203 26.11 5.04 -35.87
N ALA A 204 25.73 4.84 -37.13
CA ALA A 204 24.34 4.70 -37.52
C ALA A 204 23.81 3.30 -37.15
N SER A 205 22.48 3.13 -37.18
CA SER A 205 21.86 1.82 -36.93
C SER A 205 22.36 0.71 -37.86
N ALA A 206 22.77 1.04 -39.10
CA ALA A 206 23.38 0.09 -40.03
C ALA A 206 24.79 -0.38 -39.60
N ASN A 207 25.49 0.39 -38.75
CA ASN A 207 26.78 0.01 -38.17
C ASN A 207 26.61 -0.91 -36.96
N LEU A 208 25.39 -1.03 -36.42
CA LEU A 208 25.05 -1.94 -35.33
C LEU A 208 24.35 -3.17 -35.92
N MET A 209 24.97 -4.34 -35.78
CA MET A 209 24.30 -5.58 -36.11
C MET A 209 23.07 -5.81 -35.21
N ASN A 210 22.10 -6.61 -35.66
CA ASN A 210 21.00 -7.04 -34.80
C ASN A 210 21.55 -7.67 -33.52
N ASN A 211 21.06 -7.24 -32.35
CA ASN A 211 21.54 -7.65 -31.02
C ASN A 211 22.97 -7.19 -30.67
N ALA A 212 23.58 -6.28 -31.44
CA ALA A 212 24.91 -5.76 -31.12
C ALA A 212 24.95 -5.02 -29.78
N VAL A 213 23.84 -4.42 -29.36
CA VAL A 213 23.65 -3.84 -28.02
C VAL A 213 22.87 -4.83 -27.17
N THR A 214 23.57 -5.51 -26.27
CA THR A 214 23.01 -6.46 -25.30
C THR A 214 22.78 -5.77 -23.95
N ASN A 215 22.08 -6.42 -23.02
CA ASN A 215 21.86 -5.88 -21.67
C ASN A 215 23.18 -5.49 -20.98
N ASP A 216 24.24 -6.31 -21.10
CA ASP A 216 25.55 -6.01 -20.50
C ASP A 216 26.24 -4.77 -21.10
N LYS A 217 25.85 -4.38 -22.32
CA LYS A 217 26.35 -3.18 -22.99
C LYS A 217 25.54 -1.93 -22.65
N LEU A 218 24.44 -2.07 -21.90
CA LEU A 218 23.61 -1.00 -21.38
C LEU A 218 23.79 -0.91 -19.86
N GLY A 219 24.55 0.09 -19.39
CA GLY A 219 24.65 0.35 -17.95
C GLY A 219 23.31 0.73 -17.32
N SER A 220 23.17 0.55 -16.00
CA SER A 220 21.99 0.98 -15.25
C SER A 220 21.68 2.47 -15.48
N GLY A 221 20.44 2.79 -15.85
CA GLY A 221 20.00 4.16 -16.15
C GLY A 221 20.42 4.69 -17.52
N SER A 222 21.13 3.91 -18.35
CA SER A 222 21.55 4.34 -19.69
C SER A 222 20.37 4.58 -20.65
N VAL A 223 19.26 3.86 -20.47
CA VAL A 223 17.99 4.10 -21.15
C VAL A 223 17.06 4.88 -20.20
N THR A 224 17.00 6.19 -20.38
CA THR A 224 16.09 7.06 -19.62
C THR A 224 14.75 7.18 -20.35
N SER A 225 13.71 7.68 -19.67
CA SER A 225 12.40 7.93 -20.29
C SER A 225 12.48 8.82 -21.54
N ALA A 226 13.41 9.78 -21.58
CA ALA A 226 13.63 10.64 -22.75
C ALA A 226 14.23 9.90 -23.97
N LYS A 227 14.87 8.75 -23.76
CA LYS A 227 15.43 7.89 -24.84
C LYS A 227 14.42 6.86 -25.35
N ILE A 228 13.26 6.74 -24.69
CA ILE A 228 12.14 5.91 -25.10
C ILE A 228 11.13 6.84 -25.78
N ALA A 229 10.90 6.65 -27.08
CA ALA A 229 9.87 7.43 -27.78
C ALA A 229 8.48 7.14 -27.18
N ALA A 230 7.58 8.12 -27.27
CA ALA A 230 6.18 7.90 -26.88
C ALA A 230 5.62 6.67 -27.61
N ASP A 231 4.90 5.81 -26.88
CA ASP A 231 4.32 4.55 -27.35
C ASP A 231 5.33 3.48 -27.84
N ALA A 232 6.65 3.69 -27.68
CA ALA A 232 7.66 2.71 -28.07
C ALA A 232 7.60 1.42 -27.25
N VAL A 233 7.03 1.47 -26.05
CA VAL A 233 6.77 0.29 -25.20
C VAL A 233 5.28 -0.05 -25.30
N GLY A 234 4.93 -0.91 -26.25
CA GLY A 234 3.58 -1.46 -26.40
C GLY A 234 3.42 -2.78 -25.63
N SER A 235 2.22 -3.37 -25.71
CA SER A 235 1.93 -4.66 -25.05
C SER A 235 2.83 -5.80 -25.50
N ALA A 236 3.36 -5.77 -26.74
CA ALA A 236 4.32 -6.76 -27.22
C ALA A 236 5.70 -6.66 -26.54
N ASN A 237 6.05 -5.48 -26.01
CA ASN A 237 7.29 -5.24 -25.28
C ASN A 237 7.16 -5.57 -23.78
N ILE A 238 5.93 -5.70 -23.29
CA ILE A 238 5.61 -6.02 -21.89
C ILE A 238 5.18 -7.49 -21.83
N GLN A 239 6.03 -8.34 -21.24
CA GLN A 239 5.65 -9.75 -21.07
C GLN A 239 4.39 -9.88 -20.19
N SER A 240 3.60 -10.92 -20.43
CA SER A 240 2.41 -11.20 -19.61
C SER A 240 2.80 -11.32 -18.13
N SER A 241 2.05 -10.67 -17.25
CA SER A 241 2.30 -10.61 -15.79
C SER A 241 3.61 -9.92 -15.36
N SER A 242 4.35 -9.29 -16.28
CA SER A 242 5.63 -8.64 -15.92
C SER A 242 5.47 -7.36 -15.09
N ILE A 243 4.30 -6.72 -15.16
CA ILE A 243 3.93 -5.60 -14.29
C ILE A 243 3.16 -6.18 -13.10
N THR A 244 3.89 -6.42 -12.01
CA THR A 244 3.32 -6.87 -10.73
C THR A 244 2.91 -5.68 -9.89
N SER A 245 2.12 -5.91 -8.83
CA SER A 245 1.70 -4.85 -7.90
C SER A 245 2.89 -4.08 -7.31
N GLY A 246 4.02 -4.74 -7.03
CA GLY A 246 5.24 -4.09 -6.53
C GLY A 246 5.98 -3.21 -7.56
N LYS A 247 5.68 -3.34 -8.86
CA LYS A 247 6.23 -2.46 -9.91
C LYS A 247 5.33 -1.25 -10.20
N LEU A 248 4.14 -1.22 -9.60
CA LEU A 248 3.24 -0.08 -9.62
C LEU A 248 3.37 0.64 -8.29
N ALA A 249 3.67 1.94 -8.33
CA ALA A 249 3.58 2.77 -7.13
C ALA A 249 2.12 2.81 -6.62
N SER A 250 1.92 3.18 -5.35
CA SER A 250 0.58 3.52 -4.86
C SER A 250 -0.06 4.53 -5.80
N ASP A 251 -1.32 4.31 -6.15
CA ASP A 251 -2.12 5.20 -7.02
C ASP A 251 -1.58 5.35 -8.46
N ALA A 252 -0.62 4.53 -8.89
CA ALA A 252 -0.10 4.56 -10.26
C ALA A 252 -1.17 4.21 -11.31
N VAL A 253 -2.21 3.48 -10.92
CA VAL A 253 -3.37 3.17 -11.77
C VAL A 253 -4.53 4.05 -11.34
N LEU A 254 -4.68 5.18 -12.02
CA LEU A 254 -5.80 6.10 -11.88
C LEU A 254 -7.02 5.59 -12.65
N SER A 255 -8.20 6.14 -12.37
CA SER A 255 -9.42 5.82 -13.11
C SER A 255 -9.30 6.08 -14.61
N SER A 256 -8.50 7.07 -15.04
CA SER A 256 -8.20 7.33 -16.46
C SER A 256 -7.34 6.25 -17.12
N ASN A 257 -6.60 5.45 -16.33
CA ASN A 257 -5.84 4.30 -16.83
C ASN A 257 -6.72 3.06 -17.03
N ILE A 258 -7.93 3.06 -16.46
CA ILE A 258 -8.91 1.97 -16.58
C ILE A 258 -10.01 2.42 -17.54
N LEU A 259 -10.09 1.78 -18.71
CA LEU A 259 -11.16 2.07 -19.66
C LEU A 259 -12.54 1.75 -19.04
N ASN A 260 -13.58 2.46 -19.48
CA ASN A 260 -14.96 2.15 -19.09
C ASN A 260 -15.27 0.67 -19.36
N SER A 261 -15.82 -0.03 -18.37
CA SER A 261 -16.10 -1.49 -18.41
C SER A 261 -14.86 -2.40 -18.50
N ALA A 262 -13.65 -1.87 -18.31
CA ALA A 262 -12.45 -2.70 -18.33
C ALA A 262 -12.40 -3.68 -17.15
N VAL A 263 -13.05 -3.36 -16.03
CA VAL A 263 -13.25 -4.29 -14.90
C VAL A 263 -14.58 -5.01 -15.12
N THR A 264 -14.51 -6.21 -15.68
CA THR A 264 -15.66 -7.11 -15.87
C THR A 264 -15.86 -7.99 -14.65
N THR A 265 -17.02 -8.64 -14.53
CA THR A 265 -17.29 -9.59 -13.44
C THR A 265 -16.22 -10.69 -13.36
N SER A 266 -15.74 -11.21 -14.48
CA SER A 266 -14.65 -12.21 -14.52
C SER A 266 -13.28 -11.70 -14.03
N LYS A 267 -13.10 -10.38 -13.91
CA LYS A 267 -11.87 -9.74 -13.40
C LYS A 267 -11.98 -9.38 -11.92
N LEU A 268 -13.17 -9.49 -11.35
CA LEU A 268 -13.41 -9.43 -9.92
C LEU A 268 -13.56 -10.87 -9.45
N GLY A 269 -12.67 -11.32 -8.56
CA GLY A 269 -12.84 -12.63 -7.94
C GLY A 269 -14.13 -12.66 -7.11
N ASP A 270 -14.64 -13.86 -6.84
CA ASP A 270 -15.75 -14.02 -5.90
C ASP A 270 -15.37 -13.37 -4.56
N LEU A 271 -16.28 -12.56 -4.01
CA LEU A 271 -16.08 -11.78 -2.78
C LEU A 271 -14.94 -10.75 -2.83
N SER A 272 -14.33 -10.48 -4.00
CA SER A 272 -13.21 -9.54 -4.09
C SER A 272 -13.61 -8.10 -3.80
N VAL A 273 -14.90 -7.77 -3.90
CA VAL A 273 -15.48 -6.50 -3.44
C VAL A 273 -16.19 -6.75 -2.12
N SER A 274 -15.45 -6.63 -1.02
CA SER A 274 -15.99 -6.75 0.35
C SER A 274 -16.69 -5.46 0.79
N SER A 275 -17.45 -5.53 1.88
CA SER A 275 -18.15 -4.36 2.45
C SER A 275 -17.21 -3.19 2.72
N ILE A 276 -15.97 -3.42 3.16
CA ILE A 276 -14.99 -2.34 3.37
C ILE A 276 -14.53 -1.65 2.07
N LYS A 277 -14.66 -2.32 0.92
CA LYS A 277 -14.35 -1.76 -0.41
C LYS A 277 -15.54 -0.98 -0.99
N ILE A 278 -16.70 -1.02 -0.33
CA ILE A 278 -17.91 -0.29 -0.68
C ILE A 278 -18.13 0.74 0.43
N GLU A 279 -17.83 2.01 0.17
CA GLU A 279 -18.14 3.08 1.14
C GLU A 279 -19.63 3.10 1.49
N GLY A 280 -19.96 3.65 2.67
CA GLY A 280 -21.35 3.94 3.05
C GLY A 280 -22.03 4.75 1.94
N ASP A 281 -23.25 4.37 1.57
CA ASP A 281 -24.02 4.97 0.47
C ASP A 281 -23.41 4.81 -0.94
N ALA A 282 -22.32 4.05 -1.12
CA ALA A 282 -21.76 3.82 -2.45
C ALA A 282 -22.72 3.03 -3.36
N VAL A 283 -23.60 2.20 -2.80
CA VAL A 283 -24.71 1.56 -3.51
C VAL A 283 -26.03 2.14 -3.00
N THR A 284 -26.53 3.17 -3.69
CA THR A 284 -27.84 3.78 -3.38
C THR A 284 -28.96 3.07 -4.14
N SER A 285 -30.21 3.28 -3.73
CA SER A 285 -31.39 2.74 -4.43
C SER A 285 -31.41 3.10 -5.91
N ALA A 286 -30.91 4.27 -6.30
CA ALA A 286 -30.83 4.68 -7.72
C ALA A 286 -29.78 3.91 -8.53
N LYS A 287 -28.79 3.30 -7.87
CA LYS A 287 -27.75 2.45 -8.49
C LYS A 287 -28.18 0.98 -8.59
N ILE A 288 -29.29 0.61 -7.93
CA ILE A 288 -29.92 -0.71 -8.03
C ILE A 288 -31.11 -0.56 -8.98
N LEU A 289 -31.15 -1.35 -10.04
CA LEU A 289 -32.29 -1.32 -10.95
C LEU A 289 -33.50 -1.98 -10.26
N ASP A 290 -34.68 -1.38 -10.35
CA ASP A 290 -35.90 -1.96 -9.77
C ASP A 290 -36.10 -3.41 -10.24
N GLY A 291 -36.28 -4.31 -9.27
CA GLY A 291 -36.48 -5.75 -9.50
C GLY A 291 -35.21 -6.57 -9.80
N THR A 292 -34.00 -5.98 -9.75
CA THR A 292 -32.75 -6.76 -9.89
C THR A 292 -32.31 -7.49 -8.63
N VAL A 293 -32.74 -7.03 -7.46
CA VAL A 293 -32.58 -7.76 -6.20
C VAL A 293 -33.84 -8.58 -5.97
N ALA A 294 -33.78 -9.87 -6.29
CA ALA A 294 -34.85 -10.81 -6.00
C ALA A 294 -34.83 -11.24 -4.53
N PHE A 295 -35.94 -11.80 -4.04
CA PHE A 295 -36.02 -12.38 -2.69
C PHE A 295 -34.98 -13.48 -2.42
N GLY A 296 -34.41 -14.09 -3.44
CA GLY A 296 -33.29 -15.04 -3.29
C GLY A 296 -31.92 -14.37 -3.12
N ASP A 297 -31.79 -13.12 -3.57
CA ASP A 297 -30.55 -12.33 -3.49
C ASP A 297 -30.43 -11.65 -2.12
N ILE A 298 -31.58 -11.35 -1.50
CA ILE A 298 -31.68 -11.03 -0.08
C ILE A 298 -31.75 -12.37 0.64
N GLY A 299 -30.60 -12.90 1.09
CA GLY A 299 -30.56 -14.13 1.86
C GLY A 299 -31.61 -14.11 2.98
N GLN A 300 -32.04 -15.28 3.46
CA GLN A 300 -33.13 -15.42 4.45
C GLN A 300 -32.96 -14.57 5.72
N ASN A 301 -31.79 -13.97 5.95
CA ASN A 301 -31.46 -13.09 7.06
C ASN A 301 -31.92 -13.69 8.40
N SER A 302 -31.71 -15.01 8.52
CA SER A 302 -32.10 -15.87 9.64
C SER A 302 -33.60 -16.16 9.80
N ALA A 303 -34.47 -15.72 8.89
CA ALA A 303 -35.90 -16.08 8.89
C ALA A 303 -36.15 -17.49 8.33
N ILE A 304 -36.81 -18.33 9.13
CA ILE A 304 -37.30 -19.65 8.70
C ILE A 304 -38.72 -19.57 8.12
N ILE A 305 -39.19 -20.67 7.53
CA ILE A 305 -40.57 -20.77 7.01
C ILE A 305 -41.57 -20.44 8.12
N GLY A 306 -42.40 -19.42 7.90
CA GLY A 306 -43.37 -18.90 8.88
C GLY A 306 -42.89 -17.67 9.66
N GLN A 307 -41.70 -17.14 9.35
CA GLN A 307 -41.16 -15.91 9.94
C GLN A 307 -40.98 -14.81 8.89
N VAL A 308 -41.10 -13.56 9.32
CA VAL A 308 -40.79 -12.35 8.55
C VAL A 308 -39.74 -11.53 9.29
N MET A 309 -38.92 -10.78 8.56
CA MET A 309 -38.00 -9.82 9.17
C MET A 309 -38.81 -8.64 9.73
N LYS A 310 -38.85 -8.51 11.05
CA LYS A 310 -39.46 -7.37 11.77
C LYS A 310 -38.37 -6.45 12.27
N TRP A 311 -38.52 -5.17 11.98
CA TRP A 311 -37.70 -4.14 12.63
C TRP A 311 -38.13 -4.04 14.10
N ASN A 312 -37.25 -4.39 15.03
CA ASN A 312 -37.54 -4.34 16.46
C ASN A 312 -37.20 -2.97 17.11
N GLY A 313 -36.77 -2.00 16.31
CA GLY A 313 -36.30 -0.69 16.79
C GLY A 313 -34.80 -0.48 16.65
N SER A 314 -34.01 -1.55 16.55
CA SER A 314 -32.54 -1.50 16.42
C SER A 314 -31.97 -2.41 15.34
N ALA A 315 -32.66 -3.52 15.03
CA ALA A 315 -32.26 -4.48 14.02
C ALA A 315 -33.47 -5.08 13.31
N TRP A 316 -33.25 -5.54 12.08
CA TRP A 316 -34.17 -6.45 11.41
C TRP A 316 -33.96 -7.84 12.01
N VAL A 317 -34.95 -8.36 12.71
CA VAL A 317 -34.91 -9.69 13.33
C VAL A 317 -35.99 -10.58 12.74
N ALA A 318 -35.66 -11.85 12.52
CA ALA A 318 -36.65 -12.84 12.13
C ALA A 318 -37.64 -13.07 13.28
N ALA A 319 -38.93 -12.91 13.00
CA ALA A 319 -39.98 -13.12 13.97
C ALA A 319 -41.15 -13.82 13.30
N ASP A 320 -41.88 -14.63 14.07
CA ASP A 320 -43.05 -15.33 13.57
C ASP A 320 -44.02 -14.36 12.88
N ASP A 321 -44.51 -14.78 11.71
CA ASP A 321 -45.58 -14.14 10.97
C ASP A 321 -46.88 -14.34 11.77
N ILE A 322 -47.01 -13.57 12.85
CA ILE A 322 -48.16 -13.61 13.74
C ILE A 322 -49.37 -13.16 12.93
N GLN A 323 -50.19 -14.13 12.51
CA GLN A 323 -51.53 -13.99 11.93
C GLN A 323 -52.54 -13.49 12.98
N GLY A 324 -52.19 -12.43 13.69
CA GLY A 324 -53.00 -11.81 14.74
C GLY A 324 -53.16 -10.34 14.43
N SER A 325 -54.41 -9.89 14.32
CA SER A 325 -54.81 -8.49 14.16
C SER A 325 -54.04 -7.57 15.12
N GLY A 326 -52.95 -6.98 14.63
CA GLY A 326 -52.24 -5.95 15.37
C GLY A 326 -53.13 -4.73 15.48
N THR A 327 -53.39 -4.27 16.70
CA THR A 327 -54.00 -2.96 16.93
C THR A 327 -53.04 -1.89 16.40
N ILE A 328 -53.41 -1.18 15.35
CA ILE A 328 -52.65 -0.01 14.87
C ILE A 328 -52.79 1.07 15.94
N ALA A 329 -51.73 1.26 16.75
CA ALA A 329 -51.70 2.25 17.83
C ALA A 329 -51.72 3.71 17.32
N GLY A 330 -51.46 3.92 16.02
CA GLY A 330 -51.60 5.21 15.35
C GLY A 330 -51.15 5.17 13.89
N VAL A 331 -51.91 5.80 12.99
CA VAL A 331 -51.47 6.10 11.62
C VAL A 331 -50.86 7.49 11.64
N TYR A 332 -49.55 7.58 11.80
CA TYR A 332 -48.83 8.85 11.67
C TYR A 332 -48.63 9.14 10.19
N GLY A 333 -49.61 9.80 9.58
CA GLY A 333 -49.49 10.31 8.23
C GLY A 333 -48.46 11.43 8.17
N ARG A 334 -47.19 11.09 7.91
CA ARG A 334 -46.30 12.00 7.20
C ARG A 334 -45.63 11.41 5.97
N ASP A 335 -45.47 10.10 5.84
CA ASP A 335 -45.16 9.43 4.57
C ASP A 335 -45.79 8.01 4.57
N GLY A 336 -46.29 7.56 3.42
CA GLY A 336 -47.33 6.54 3.29
C GLY A 336 -47.04 5.12 3.82
N LEU A 337 -48.12 4.36 3.99
CA LEU A 337 -48.10 2.89 3.97
C LEU A 337 -47.70 2.41 2.57
N GLU A 338 -46.43 2.55 2.21
CA GLU A 338 -45.87 1.99 0.99
C GLU A 338 -45.34 0.59 1.28
N GLY A 339 -46.27 -0.35 1.26
CA GLY A 339 -46.02 -1.79 1.32
C GLY A 339 -46.97 -2.51 0.37
N GLY A 340 -46.93 -2.14 -0.92
CA GLY A 340 -47.74 -2.76 -1.95
C GLY A 340 -47.77 -1.90 -3.20
N GLY A 341 -47.47 -2.50 -4.35
CA GLY A 341 -47.39 -1.83 -5.64
C GLY A 341 -48.62 -1.02 -6.03
N SER A 342 -48.46 -0.25 -7.11
CA SER A 342 -49.46 0.63 -7.69
C SER A 342 -50.86 -0.02 -7.72
N SER A 343 -51.80 0.61 -6.99
CA SER A 343 -53.24 0.27 -6.89
C SER A 343 -53.62 -0.73 -5.79
N GLY A 344 -53.83 -0.21 -4.58
CA GLY A 344 -54.57 -0.90 -3.53
C GLY A 344 -55.17 0.11 -2.54
N THR A 345 -56.49 0.27 -2.56
CA THR A 345 -57.19 1.02 -1.50
C THR A 345 -57.11 0.19 -0.21
N VAL A 346 -56.47 0.71 0.83
CA VAL A 346 -56.39 0.03 2.14
C VAL A 346 -57.75 0.18 2.84
N PHE A 347 -58.49 -0.93 2.97
CA PHE A 347 -59.70 -0.98 3.79
C PHE A 347 -59.29 -1.38 5.22
N LEU A 348 -59.44 -0.46 6.18
CA LEU A 348 -59.39 -0.81 7.60
C LEU A 348 -60.81 -1.14 8.06
N GLU A 349 -61.08 -2.43 8.29
CA GLU A 349 -62.30 -2.89 8.94
C GLU A 349 -62.14 -2.76 10.46
N ILE A 350 -62.95 -1.90 11.07
CA ILE A 350 -63.05 -1.81 12.53
C ILE A 350 -63.97 -2.94 12.96
N ALA A 351 -63.47 -3.88 13.76
CA ALA A 351 -64.26 -5.02 14.22
C ALA A 351 -65.53 -4.58 14.96
N ASP A 352 -66.60 -5.39 14.89
CA ASP A 352 -67.83 -5.15 15.66
C ASP A 352 -67.51 -4.95 17.16
N ASP A 353 -68.25 -4.04 17.80
CA ASP A 353 -68.10 -3.64 19.22
C ASP A 353 -66.73 -3.07 19.63
N SER A 354 -65.80 -2.85 18.69
CA SER A 354 -64.44 -2.43 19.03
C SER A 354 -64.32 -0.94 19.41
N VAL A 355 -65.33 -0.11 19.13
CA VAL A 355 -65.46 1.27 19.65
C VAL A 355 -66.33 1.23 20.90
N THR A 356 -65.70 1.20 22.07
CA THR A 356 -66.38 1.25 23.37
C THR A 356 -66.49 2.69 23.88
N THR A 357 -67.37 2.95 24.85
CA THR A 357 -67.53 4.28 25.47
C THR A 357 -66.22 4.84 26.02
N ALA A 358 -65.36 4.00 26.62
CA ALA A 358 -64.05 4.42 27.13
C ALA A 358 -63.03 4.82 26.04
N LYS A 359 -63.24 4.40 24.79
CA LYS A 359 -62.39 4.74 23.63
C LYS A 359 -62.82 6.04 22.95
N LEU A 360 -63.97 6.59 23.32
CA LEU A 360 -64.44 7.91 22.89
C LEU A 360 -64.23 8.87 24.07
N GLY A 361 -63.27 9.79 23.95
CA GLY A 361 -63.12 10.86 24.94
C GLY A 361 -64.33 11.80 24.97
N ASP A 362 -64.45 12.60 26.02
CA ASP A 362 -65.44 13.68 26.08
C ASP A 362 -65.30 14.58 24.83
N ASP A 363 -66.42 14.96 24.22
CA ASP A 363 -66.50 15.71 22.96
C ASP A 363 -65.85 15.02 21.72
N ALA A 364 -65.50 13.72 21.79
CA ALA A 364 -64.91 13.02 20.65
C ALA A 364 -65.85 12.91 19.45
N VAL A 365 -67.17 12.86 19.69
CA VAL A 365 -68.22 12.87 18.67
C VAL A 365 -68.97 14.19 18.72
N THR A 366 -68.60 15.13 17.85
CA THR A 366 -69.26 16.44 17.74
C THR A 366 -70.25 16.46 16.59
N THR A 367 -71.14 17.45 16.57
CA THR A 367 -72.12 17.65 15.48
C THR A 367 -71.46 17.86 14.11
N THR A 368 -70.21 18.33 14.06
CA THR A 368 -69.46 18.49 12.81
C THR A 368 -68.84 17.17 12.31
N LYS A 369 -68.62 16.22 13.22
CA LYS A 369 -68.09 14.88 12.93
C LYS A 369 -69.20 13.88 12.55
N LEU A 370 -70.45 14.24 12.79
CA LEU A 370 -71.64 13.53 12.31
C LEU A 370 -72.17 14.24 11.07
N SER A 371 -72.27 13.54 9.94
CA SER A 371 -72.92 14.09 8.74
C SER A 371 -74.44 14.21 8.94
N ASP A 372 -75.08 15.13 8.21
CA ASP A 372 -76.54 15.24 8.21
C ASP A 372 -77.19 13.90 7.86
N GLY A 373 -78.07 13.40 8.75
CA GLY A 373 -78.70 12.09 8.62
C GLY A 373 -77.85 10.89 9.06
N ALA A 374 -76.68 11.12 9.67
CA ALA A 374 -75.86 10.04 10.23
C ALA A 374 -76.57 9.30 11.37
N VAL A 375 -77.35 10.02 12.19
CA VAL A 375 -78.18 9.47 13.27
C VAL A 375 -79.65 9.57 12.84
N THR A 376 -80.29 8.43 12.61
CA THR A 376 -81.71 8.32 12.24
C THR A 376 -82.46 7.52 13.29
N SER A 377 -83.78 7.65 13.38
CA SER A 377 -84.59 6.84 14.32
C SER A 377 -84.37 5.33 14.19
N ALA A 378 -84.11 4.82 12.98
CA ALA A 378 -83.80 3.40 12.76
C ALA A 378 -82.40 2.96 13.26
N LYS A 379 -81.51 3.92 13.54
CA LYS A 379 -80.15 3.69 14.07
C LYS A 379 -80.09 3.87 15.60
N ILE A 380 -81.19 4.28 16.22
CA ILE A 380 -81.35 4.38 17.68
C ILE A 380 -82.24 3.21 18.10
N LEU A 381 -81.75 2.36 19.00
CA LEU A 381 -82.55 1.23 19.50
C LEU A 381 -83.69 1.75 20.38
N ASP A 382 -84.91 1.23 20.21
CA ASP A 382 -86.07 1.70 20.98
C ASP A 382 -85.85 1.53 22.49
N GLY A 383 -86.15 2.57 23.27
CA GLY A 383 -85.93 2.60 24.73
C GLY A 383 -84.51 2.88 25.23
N THR A 384 -83.52 3.16 24.36
CA THR A 384 -82.13 3.48 24.79
C THR A 384 -81.86 4.95 25.11
N VAL A 385 -82.76 5.87 24.75
CA VAL A 385 -82.69 7.28 25.14
C VAL A 385 -83.69 7.52 26.27
N ALA A 386 -83.20 7.68 27.50
CA ALA A 386 -84.01 8.01 28.67
C ALA A 386 -84.34 9.51 28.73
N PHE A 387 -85.33 9.89 29.55
CA PHE A 387 -85.73 11.30 29.70
C PHE A 387 -84.59 12.23 30.16
N GLY A 388 -83.59 11.68 30.87
CA GLY A 388 -82.38 12.41 31.27
C GLY A 388 -81.41 12.67 30.12
N ASP A 389 -81.40 11.82 29.08
CA ASP A 389 -80.47 11.90 27.95
C ASP A 389 -80.88 12.97 26.92
N ILE A 390 -82.14 13.42 26.97
CA ILE A 390 -82.70 14.42 26.05
C ILE A 390 -82.39 15.85 26.50
N GLY A 391 -81.92 16.04 27.73
CA GLY A 391 -81.66 17.35 28.33
C GLY A 391 -82.93 18.24 28.39
N GLN A 392 -82.86 19.34 29.13
CA GLN A 392 -84.00 20.25 29.28
C GLN A 392 -84.40 20.99 27.99
N ASN A 393 -83.59 20.89 26.93
CA ASN A 393 -83.81 21.48 25.60
C ASN A 393 -84.28 22.95 25.64
N GLY A 394 -83.74 23.73 26.59
CA GLY A 394 -84.08 25.14 26.80
C GLY A 394 -85.26 25.43 27.73
N ALA A 395 -85.96 24.41 28.24
CA ALA A 395 -87.00 24.58 29.26
C ALA A 395 -86.40 24.72 30.66
N SER A 396 -86.81 25.76 31.39
CA SER A 396 -86.42 25.92 32.79
C SER A 396 -87.27 25.04 33.71
N ILE A 397 -86.85 24.86 34.95
CA ILE A 397 -87.67 24.22 35.99
C ILE A 397 -89.05 24.90 36.05
N GLY A 398 -90.13 24.12 35.96
CA GLY A 398 -91.50 24.63 35.88
C GLY A 398 -91.98 24.98 34.45
N GLN A 399 -91.21 24.62 33.43
CA GLN A 399 -91.60 24.78 32.03
C GLN A 399 -91.54 23.42 31.33
N VAL A 400 -92.44 23.22 30.37
CA VAL A 400 -92.44 22.06 29.48
C VAL A 400 -92.19 22.51 28.04
N MET A 401 -91.47 21.70 27.27
CA MET A 401 -91.35 21.93 25.84
C MET A 401 -92.71 21.69 25.18
N LYS A 402 -93.30 22.76 24.65
CA LYS A 402 -94.63 22.72 24.02
C LYS A 402 -94.47 22.95 22.52
N TRP A 403 -94.99 22.03 21.72
CA TRP A 403 -94.99 22.16 20.27
C TRP A 403 -95.96 23.26 19.85
N SER A 404 -95.46 24.30 19.18
CA SER A 404 -96.26 25.45 18.74
C SER A 404 -96.97 25.25 17.39
N GLY A 405 -96.71 24.13 16.72
CA GLY A 405 -97.15 23.86 15.34
C GLY A 405 -96.04 23.97 14.28
N SER A 406 -94.93 24.66 14.58
CA SER A 406 -93.77 24.79 13.67
C SER A 406 -92.40 24.71 14.36
N ALA A 407 -92.33 24.91 15.68
CA ALA A 407 -91.12 24.72 16.48
C ALA A 407 -91.46 24.29 17.92
N TRP A 408 -90.53 23.58 18.57
CA TRP A 408 -90.57 23.30 20.00
C TRP A 408 -90.08 24.52 20.77
N ALA A 409 -90.86 25.00 21.73
CA ALA A 409 -90.47 26.12 22.60
C ALA A 409 -90.84 25.82 24.04
N ALA A 410 -90.00 26.27 24.98
CA ALA A 410 -90.31 26.19 26.41
C ALA A 410 -91.52 27.09 26.73
N ALA A 411 -92.50 26.53 27.43
CA ALA A 411 -93.65 27.25 27.94
C ALA A 411 -93.88 26.89 29.41
N GLU A 412 -94.30 27.86 30.21
CA GLU A 412 -94.71 27.65 31.61
C GLU A 412 -95.65 26.45 31.71
N ASP A 413 -95.31 25.52 32.61
CA ASP A 413 -96.17 24.44 33.00
C ASP A 413 -97.31 25.08 33.81
N TYR A 414 -98.43 25.39 33.15
CA TYR A 414 -99.61 25.88 33.83
C TYR A 414 -100.31 24.70 34.49
N ASP A 415 -99.80 24.27 35.64
CA ASP A 415 -100.48 23.44 36.64
C ASP A 415 -101.52 24.27 37.42
N GLY A 416 -102.32 25.03 36.67
CA GLY A 416 -103.54 25.64 37.16
C GLY A 416 -104.54 24.55 37.50
N GLY A 417 -104.44 24.03 38.73
CA GLY A 417 -105.57 23.45 39.43
C GLY A 417 -106.74 24.40 39.28
N GLY A 418 -107.73 24.00 38.48
CA GLY A 418 -108.94 24.78 38.33
C GLY A 418 -109.55 25.03 39.70
N THR A 419 -109.88 26.29 39.98
CA THR A 419 -110.63 26.63 41.19
C THR A 419 -112.00 25.92 41.13
N ILE A 420 -112.24 24.97 42.03
CA ILE A 420 -113.60 24.49 42.28
C ILE A 420 -114.31 25.57 43.11
N THR A 421 -115.06 26.44 42.44
CA THR A 421 -115.89 27.48 43.09
C THR A 421 -117.26 26.95 43.56
N GLY A 422 -117.54 25.66 43.36
CA GLY A 422 -118.71 24.97 43.92
C GLY A 422 -118.91 23.55 43.35
N VAL A 423 -119.41 22.63 44.18
CA VAL A 423 -119.76 21.26 43.78
C VAL A 423 -121.25 21.20 43.46
N TYR A 424 -121.61 21.12 42.18
CA TYR A 424 -122.98 20.89 41.73
C TYR A 424 -123.10 19.52 41.06
N GLY A 425 -124.05 18.71 41.53
CA GLY A 425 -124.19 17.32 41.12
C GLY A 425 -124.80 17.16 39.73
N ILE A 426 -123.96 16.90 38.73
CA ILE A 426 -124.24 15.99 37.61
C ILE A 426 -122.91 15.31 37.22
N SER A 427 -122.87 13.99 37.36
CA SER A 427 -121.84 13.07 36.83
C SER A 427 -120.35 13.43 37.03
N GLY A 428 -119.73 12.83 38.05
CA GLY A 428 -118.44 12.14 37.98
C GLY A 428 -117.16 12.94 37.70
N LEU A 429 -116.33 13.13 38.73
CA LEU A 429 -114.90 13.41 38.64
C LEU A 429 -114.18 12.17 38.04
N GLU A 430 -113.54 12.31 36.89
CA GLU A 430 -112.62 11.29 36.36
C GLU A 430 -111.24 11.91 36.10
N GLY A 431 -110.24 11.40 36.81
CA GLY A 431 -108.86 11.84 36.71
C GLY A 431 -108.05 11.58 37.98
N GLY A 432 -107.91 10.31 38.36
CA GLY A 432 -107.04 9.90 39.47
C GLY A 432 -106.92 8.38 39.51
N GLY A 433 -105.70 7.87 39.27
CA GLY A 433 -105.38 6.45 39.36
C GLY A 433 -105.75 5.86 40.72
N ALA A 434 -106.03 4.56 40.73
CA ALA A 434 -106.56 3.84 41.88
C ALA A 434 -105.60 3.89 43.10
N SER A 435 -106.08 4.54 44.17
CA SER A 435 -105.59 4.46 45.57
C SER A 435 -104.54 5.50 46.02
N GLY A 436 -104.97 6.41 46.92
CA GLY A 436 -104.12 7.27 47.77
C GLY A 436 -104.88 8.48 48.32
N ASP A 437 -104.76 8.79 49.63
CA ASP A 437 -105.54 9.82 50.35
C ASP A 437 -105.39 11.27 49.80
N VAL A 438 -106.45 12.08 49.97
CA VAL A 438 -106.44 13.53 49.64
C VAL A 438 -106.01 14.33 50.87
N TYR A 439 -104.78 14.85 50.85
CA TYR A 439 -104.27 15.76 51.86
C TYR A 439 -104.57 17.22 51.50
N LEU A 440 -105.24 17.95 52.40
CA LEU A 440 -105.36 19.40 52.33
C LEU A 440 -104.21 20.04 53.10
N SER A 441 -103.21 20.58 52.39
CA SER A 441 -102.18 21.43 52.98
C SER A 441 -102.65 22.88 53.01
N ILE A 442 -102.42 23.55 54.15
CA ILE A 442 -102.49 25.00 54.25
C ILE A 442 -101.13 25.54 53.80
N ALA A 443 -101.10 26.55 52.94
CA ALA A 443 -99.86 27.06 52.36
C ALA A 443 -98.87 27.55 53.43
N ASP A 444 -97.58 27.32 53.20
CA ASP A 444 -96.51 27.88 54.03
C ASP A 444 -96.64 29.40 54.14
N ASN A 445 -96.33 29.94 55.33
CA ASN A 445 -96.46 31.36 55.68
C ASN A 445 -97.89 31.93 55.71
N SER A 446 -98.93 31.09 55.66
CA SER A 446 -100.33 31.54 55.73
C SER A 446 -100.75 32.10 57.11
N VAL A 447 -99.96 31.85 58.16
CA VAL A 447 -100.10 32.47 59.50
C VAL A 447 -99.11 33.63 59.63
N THR A 448 -99.59 34.87 59.47
CA THR A 448 -98.79 36.09 59.59
C THR A 448 -98.90 36.69 60.99
N THR A 449 -97.98 37.58 61.36
CA THR A 449 -97.98 38.27 62.68
C THR A 449 -99.29 38.98 63.00
N SER A 450 -99.98 39.56 62.01
CA SER A 450 -101.30 40.18 62.17
C SER A 450 -102.45 39.21 62.46
N LYS A 451 -102.24 37.91 62.24
CA LYS A 451 -103.20 36.83 62.52
C LYS A 451 -103.00 36.21 63.92
N LEU A 452 -102.00 36.67 64.67
CA LEU A 452 -101.71 36.29 66.07
C LEU A 452 -101.77 37.56 66.95
N GLY A 453 -102.67 37.60 67.93
CA GLY A 453 -102.77 38.74 68.85
C GLY A 453 -101.64 38.79 69.90
N ASP A 454 -101.40 39.96 70.51
CA ASP A 454 -100.43 40.10 71.62
C ASP A 454 -100.79 39.16 72.79
N GLY A 455 -99.80 38.40 73.27
CA GLY A 455 -100.00 37.36 74.30
C GLY A 455 -100.71 36.09 73.82
N ALA A 456 -100.95 35.92 72.52
CA ALA A 456 -101.59 34.72 71.97
C ALA A 456 -100.71 33.46 72.10
N VAL A 457 -99.38 33.61 72.11
CA VAL A 457 -98.42 32.53 72.38
C VAL A 457 -97.83 32.73 73.78
N THR A 458 -98.12 31.81 74.69
CA THR A 458 -97.58 31.82 76.07
C THR A 458 -96.71 30.59 76.30
N GLY A 459 -95.90 30.57 77.36
CA GLY A 459 -95.03 29.42 77.65
C GLY A 459 -95.75 28.08 77.79
N ALA A 460 -97.04 28.06 78.17
CA ALA A 460 -97.84 26.84 78.22
C ALA A 460 -98.41 26.41 76.84
N LYS A 461 -98.37 27.31 75.84
CA LYS A 461 -98.81 27.08 74.46
C LYS A 461 -97.64 26.69 73.53
N LEU A 462 -96.42 26.68 74.06
CA LEU A 462 -95.24 26.11 73.43
C LEU A 462 -94.94 24.78 74.11
N GLY A 463 -94.97 23.68 73.36
CA GLY A 463 -94.57 22.36 73.87
C GLY A 463 -93.07 22.28 74.14
N SER A 464 -92.63 21.26 74.87
CA SER A 464 -91.22 20.88 74.94
C SER A 464 -90.64 20.77 73.52
N ASP A 465 -89.48 21.38 73.27
CA ASP A 465 -88.82 21.43 71.95
C ASP A 465 -89.60 22.17 70.84
N ALA A 466 -90.58 23.00 71.21
CA ALA A 466 -91.27 23.86 70.25
C ALA A 466 -90.36 24.94 69.66
N VAL A 467 -89.37 25.41 70.43
CA VAL A 467 -88.29 26.31 70.00
C VAL A 467 -86.97 25.56 70.10
N THR A 468 -86.40 25.15 68.96
CA THR A 468 -85.10 24.49 68.85
C THR A 468 -84.14 25.37 68.07
N THR A 469 -82.84 25.09 68.12
CA THR A 469 -81.80 25.87 67.41
C THR A 469 -82.06 25.99 65.91
N GLY A 470 -82.62 24.97 65.26
CA GLY A 470 -83.01 25.04 63.85
C GLY A 470 -84.30 25.82 63.54
N LYS A 471 -85.06 26.22 64.58
CA LYS A 471 -86.31 27.01 64.47
C LYS A 471 -86.11 28.49 64.82
N ILE A 472 -84.89 28.87 65.19
CA ILE A 472 -84.44 30.25 65.39
C ILE A 472 -83.59 30.60 64.18
N GLN A 473 -83.89 31.71 63.50
CA GLN A 473 -83.12 32.12 62.33
C GLN A 473 -81.73 32.62 62.76
N ASP A 474 -80.67 32.19 62.06
CA ASP A 474 -79.32 32.59 62.40
C ASP A 474 -79.17 34.13 62.37
N GLY A 475 -78.61 34.71 63.44
CA GLY A 475 -78.48 36.16 63.63
C GLY A 475 -79.73 36.91 64.16
N THR A 476 -80.80 36.22 64.57
CA THR A 476 -82.01 36.88 65.15
C THR A 476 -82.05 36.92 66.69
N ILE A 477 -81.11 36.26 67.37
CA ILE A 477 -80.81 36.48 68.79
C ILE A 477 -79.55 37.34 68.83
N LEU A 478 -79.70 38.62 69.15
CA LEU A 478 -78.60 39.56 69.33
C LEU A 478 -77.99 39.38 70.72
N PHE A 479 -76.78 39.91 70.94
CA PHE A 479 -76.17 39.90 72.27
C PHE A 479 -77.05 40.56 73.34
N ASP A 480 -77.88 41.55 72.96
CA ASP A 480 -78.84 42.20 73.85
C ASP A 480 -80.02 41.28 74.25
N ASP A 481 -80.26 40.21 73.48
CA ASP A 481 -81.33 39.22 73.72
C ASP A 481 -80.88 38.08 74.65
N ILE A 482 -79.59 38.02 75.02
CA ILE A 482 -79.01 37.04 75.94
C ILE A 482 -78.52 37.77 77.19
N ALA A 483 -79.22 37.64 78.31
CA ALA A 483 -78.77 38.23 79.57
C ALA A 483 -77.38 37.71 79.97
N ASP A 484 -76.52 38.64 80.42
CA ASP A 484 -75.06 38.58 80.53
C ASP A 484 -74.53 37.49 81.49
N ASN A 485 -75.44 36.79 82.19
CA ASN A 485 -75.24 35.66 83.08
C ASN A 485 -73.98 35.70 83.97
N GLY A 486 -73.50 36.90 84.32
CA GLY A 486 -72.38 37.16 85.22
C GLY A 486 -70.96 37.23 84.61
N ALA A 487 -70.78 37.17 83.28
CA ALA A 487 -69.44 37.26 82.67
C ALA A 487 -69.06 38.72 82.33
N SER A 488 -67.85 39.16 82.71
CA SER A 488 -67.31 40.49 82.37
C SER A 488 -66.43 40.47 81.12
N SER A 489 -66.23 41.63 80.50
CA SER A 489 -65.38 41.78 79.29
C SER A 489 -63.99 41.17 79.49
N GLY A 490 -63.62 40.23 78.62
CA GLY A 490 -62.36 39.46 78.69
C GLY A 490 -62.46 38.09 79.38
N GLN A 491 -63.65 37.65 79.79
CA GLN A 491 -63.88 36.32 80.36
C GLN A 491 -64.76 35.47 79.43
N ILE A 492 -64.49 34.16 79.37
CA ILE A 492 -65.36 33.19 78.68
C ILE A 492 -66.07 32.29 79.68
N MET A 493 -67.31 31.90 79.35
CA MET A 493 -68.05 30.88 80.08
C MET A 493 -67.45 29.49 79.79
N LYS A 494 -66.81 28.88 80.77
CA LYS A 494 -66.28 27.51 80.70
C LYS A 494 -67.27 26.56 81.37
N PHE A 495 -67.67 25.50 80.67
CA PHE A 495 -68.48 24.43 81.25
C PHE A 495 -67.58 23.49 82.03
N ASN A 496 -67.76 23.41 83.35
CA ASN A 496 -66.93 22.57 84.22
C ASN A 496 -67.44 21.12 84.35
N GLY A 497 -68.37 20.71 83.48
CA GLY A 497 -69.04 19.42 83.51
C GLY A 497 -70.34 19.38 84.32
N ILE A 498 -70.69 20.44 85.08
CA ILE A 498 -71.96 20.52 85.83
C ILE A 498 -72.62 21.91 85.69
N SER A 499 -71.85 22.99 85.54
CA SER A 499 -72.37 24.34 85.31
C SER A 499 -71.42 25.20 84.47
N TRP A 500 -71.98 26.23 83.81
CA TRP A 500 -71.19 27.26 83.14
C TRP A 500 -70.68 28.30 84.16
N ILE A 501 -69.37 28.56 84.18
CA ILE A 501 -68.71 29.53 85.06
C ILE A 501 -67.76 30.43 84.26
N ALA A 502 -67.61 31.69 84.64
CA ALA A 502 -66.70 32.64 83.98
C ALA A 502 -65.23 32.39 84.37
N GLY A 503 -64.31 32.35 83.40
CA GLY A 503 -62.86 32.20 83.64
C GLY A 503 -62.00 32.93 82.61
N GLU A 504 -60.75 33.25 82.99
CA GLU A 504 -59.80 33.96 82.10
C GLU A 504 -59.32 33.09 80.94
N ASP A 505 -59.11 33.75 79.80
CA ASP A 505 -58.59 33.20 78.56
C ASP A 505 -57.06 33.19 78.60
N LEU A 506 -56.51 32.12 79.18
CA LEU A 506 -55.08 31.86 79.24
C LEU A 506 -54.83 30.46 78.67
N ASP A 507 -54.98 30.30 77.36
CA ASP A 507 -54.18 29.34 76.61
C ASP A 507 -53.95 29.83 75.19
N SER A 508 -52.67 29.72 74.83
CA SER A 508 -52.04 29.91 73.52
C SER A 508 -52.91 29.51 72.34
N GLY A 509 -52.91 30.37 71.33
CA GLY A 509 -53.71 30.21 70.12
C GLY A 509 -53.62 28.83 69.47
N GLY A 510 -54.81 28.33 69.14
CA GLY A 510 -55.08 27.65 67.88
C GLY A 510 -54.65 26.19 67.79
N GLY A 511 -55.49 25.29 68.32
CA GLY A 511 -55.62 23.97 67.74
C GLY A 511 -56.28 24.03 66.37
N GLY A 512 -55.82 23.22 65.42
CA GLY A 512 -56.56 22.96 64.19
C GLY A 512 -55.76 22.43 63.00
N GLY A 513 -55.26 21.18 63.08
CA GLY A 513 -55.02 20.32 61.91
C GLY A 513 -53.57 20.01 61.55
N GLY A 514 -53.06 18.86 61.98
CA GLY A 514 -51.79 18.25 61.52
C GLY A 514 -51.22 17.32 62.59
N GLY A 515 -51.11 16.02 62.30
CA GLY A 515 -50.94 14.91 63.27
C GLY A 515 -49.62 14.82 64.06
N TRP A 516 -49.30 15.82 64.88
CA TRP A 516 -48.16 15.81 65.79
C TRP A 516 -48.51 15.30 67.19
N VAL A 517 -47.70 14.37 67.71
CA VAL A 517 -47.78 13.83 69.09
C VAL A 517 -46.48 14.16 69.81
N ASP A 518 -46.58 14.78 70.99
CA ASP A 518 -45.46 15.11 71.87
C ASP A 518 -45.64 14.34 73.20
N ASP A 519 -44.74 13.38 73.47
CA ASP A 519 -44.78 12.56 74.70
C ASP A 519 -43.86 13.10 75.81
N GLY A 520 -43.33 14.32 75.65
CA GLY A 520 -42.45 14.96 76.62
C GLY A 520 -40.99 14.48 76.59
N ILE A 521 -40.63 13.55 75.70
CA ILE A 521 -39.24 13.13 75.43
C ILE A 521 -38.90 13.29 73.94
N THR A 522 -39.86 13.08 73.03
CA THR A 522 -39.64 13.26 71.59
C THR A 522 -40.92 13.72 70.91
N VAL A 523 -40.83 14.77 70.08
CA VAL A 523 -41.94 15.20 69.19
C VAL A 523 -41.92 14.33 67.94
N ARG A 524 -43.02 13.61 67.65
CA ARG A 524 -43.14 12.73 66.48
C ARG A 524 -44.48 12.90 65.75
N LEU A 525 -44.48 12.66 64.43
CA LEU A 525 -45.67 12.59 63.58
C LEU A 525 -46.13 11.13 63.52
N GLU A 526 -47.37 10.82 63.94
CA GLU A 526 -47.90 9.44 63.95
C GLU A 526 -48.81 9.12 62.76
N MET A 527 -48.96 10.02 61.77
CA MET A 527 -49.82 9.77 60.59
C MET A 527 -49.09 9.92 59.26
N ALA A 528 -49.32 8.95 58.37
CA ALA A 528 -48.49 8.58 57.23
C ALA A 528 -48.51 9.53 56.01
N THR A 529 -49.13 10.71 56.08
CA THR A 529 -49.36 11.55 54.87
C THR A 529 -49.07 13.05 54.99
N ASP A 530 -48.47 13.57 56.07
CA ASP A 530 -48.21 15.02 56.20
C ASP A 530 -46.75 15.41 55.97
N SER A 531 -46.55 16.49 55.19
CA SER A 531 -45.24 17.14 54.95
C SER A 531 -45.02 18.31 55.89
N VAL A 532 -43.86 18.39 56.54
CA VAL A 532 -43.47 19.52 57.42
C VAL A 532 -43.02 20.72 56.58
N GLY A 533 -43.96 21.55 56.14
CA GLY A 533 -43.67 22.89 55.64
C GLY A 533 -43.66 23.88 56.79
N ILE A 534 -42.52 24.49 57.11
CA ILE A 534 -42.53 25.71 57.94
C ILE A 534 -43.26 26.79 57.13
N GLY A 535 -44.40 27.24 57.68
CA GLY A 535 -45.35 28.11 57.00
C GLY A 535 -44.76 29.42 56.46
N THR A 536 -45.41 29.87 55.37
CA THR A 536 -45.10 31.01 54.49
C THR A 536 -44.10 30.73 53.37
N THR A 537 -44.34 31.34 52.20
CA THR A 537 -43.51 31.23 50.99
C THR A 537 -42.14 31.92 51.09
N THR A 538 -41.83 32.56 52.23
CA THR A 538 -40.55 33.25 52.51
C THR A 538 -40.16 33.10 53.98
N PRO A 539 -39.61 31.95 54.41
CA PRO A 539 -39.17 31.77 55.79
C PRO A 539 -37.93 32.64 56.08
N MET A 540 -38.01 33.48 57.11
CA MET A 540 -36.97 34.44 57.50
C MET A 540 -35.86 33.85 58.39
N ALA A 541 -35.93 32.56 58.73
CA ALA A 541 -34.95 31.88 59.56
C ALA A 541 -34.67 30.45 59.04
N ARG A 542 -33.40 30.03 59.11
CA ARG A 542 -32.98 28.66 58.81
C ARG A 542 -33.37 27.77 59.99
N LEU A 543 -34.02 26.64 59.72
CA LEU A 543 -34.20 25.58 60.71
C LEU A 543 -32.81 25.05 61.11
N HIS A 544 -32.36 25.38 62.32
CA HIS A 544 -31.11 24.88 62.87
C HIS A 544 -31.42 23.68 63.75
N VAL A 545 -31.21 22.47 63.22
CA VAL A 545 -31.32 21.23 64.00
C VAL A 545 -29.99 21.00 64.71
N VAL A 546 -29.99 21.05 66.05
CA VAL A 546 -28.83 20.72 66.89
C VAL A 546 -29.02 19.29 67.39
N GLY A 547 -28.39 18.32 66.74
CA GLY A 547 -28.52 16.89 67.06
C GLY A 547 -28.60 16.01 65.81
N ASN A 548 -28.75 14.69 66.01
CA ASN A 548 -28.96 13.73 64.93
C ASN A 548 -30.42 13.81 64.45
N VAL A 549 -30.63 13.80 63.13
CA VAL A 549 -31.95 13.53 62.55
C VAL A 549 -32.05 12.02 62.33
N ILE A 550 -32.95 11.35 63.07
CA ILE A 550 -33.28 9.93 62.86
C ILE A 550 -34.61 9.89 62.12
N GLY A 551 -34.62 9.40 60.89
CA GLY A 551 -35.84 9.19 60.10
C GLY A 551 -36.05 7.69 59.86
N GLU A 552 -37.26 7.18 60.17
CA GLU A 552 -37.73 5.90 59.63
C GLU A 552 -38.41 6.21 58.28
N GLY A 553 -37.85 5.70 57.17
CA GLY A 553 -38.33 5.99 55.81
C GLY A 553 -37.44 6.94 55.02
N SER A 554 -37.99 7.60 53.99
CA SER A 554 -37.21 8.41 53.04
C SER A 554 -36.98 9.84 53.56
N ALA A 555 -35.78 10.42 53.36
CA ALA A 555 -35.41 11.75 53.85
C ALA A 555 -34.89 12.68 52.74
N LYS A 556 -35.49 13.87 52.63
CA LYS A 556 -35.21 14.84 51.57
C LYS A 556 -34.74 16.19 52.13
N PHE A 557 -33.59 16.65 51.66
CA PHE A 557 -32.97 17.92 52.04
C PHE A 557 -32.66 18.79 50.81
N GLY A 558 -33.69 19.43 50.23
CA GLY A 558 -33.57 20.38 49.12
C GLY A 558 -34.71 20.30 48.09
N PRO A 559 -34.71 21.18 47.06
CA PRO A 559 -35.63 21.05 45.92
C PRO A 559 -35.26 19.79 45.11
N GLY A 560 -36.20 18.93 44.70
CA GLY A 560 -35.90 17.65 44.05
C GLY A 560 -37.03 16.61 44.16
N GLY A 561 -37.00 15.53 43.41
CA GLY A 561 -38.01 14.45 43.46
C GLY A 561 -37.51 13.25 44.27
N MET A 562 -38.39 12.58 45.02
CA MET A 562 -38.02 11.34 45.73
C MET A 562 -39.23 10.41 45.70
N ILE A 563 -39.07 9.26 45.06
CA ILE A 563 -40.15 8.29 44.83
C ILE A 563 -39.83 6.94 45.51
N GLY A 564 -38.54 6.61 45.66
CA GLY A 564 -38.11 5.34 46.24
C GLY A 564 -38.36 5.22 47.75
N LEU A 565 -38.69 4.00 48.19
CA LEU A 565 -38.83 3.66 49.60
C LEU A 565 -37.45 3.58 50.27
N TYR A 566 -37.30 4.18 51.45
CA TYR A 566 -36.02 4.31 52.17
C TYR A 566 -34.92 5.07 51.40
N ALA A 567 -35.30 5.92 50.45
CA ALA A 567 -34.36 6.72 49.68
C ALA A 567 -33.88 7.97 50.46
N PHE A 568 -32.64 8.39 50.20
CA PHE A 568 -32.06 9.62 50.74
C PHE A 568 -31.68 10.57 49.59
N THR A 569 -32.05 11.85 49.69
CA THR A 569 -31.58 12.86 48.73
C THR A 569 -31.28 14.20 49.42
N ALA A 570 -30.11 14.76 49.12
CA ALA A 570 -29.67 16.08 49.56
C ALA A 570 -29.12 16.89 48.37
N GLY A 571 -29.24 18.22 48.41
CA GLY A 571 -28.76 19.10 47.32
C GLY A 571 -29.90 19.66 46.45
N ALA A 572 -29.56 20.27 45.31
CA ALA A 572 -30.52 21.02 44.49
C ALA A 572 -30.96 20.26 43.22
N TYR A 573 -32.26 20.07 43.03
CA TYR A 573 -32.86 19.38 41.89
C TYR A 573 -32.39 17.93 41.70
N ASN A 574 -32.04 17.25 42.80
CA ASN A 574 -31.67 15.85 42.76
C ASN A 574 -32.91 14.95 42.80
N THR A 575 -32.80 13.75 42.21
CA THR A 575 -33.83 12.72 42.21
C THR A 575 -33.30 11.40 42.76
N ALA A 576 -34.06 10.77 43.66
CA ALA A 576 -33.78 9.45 44.20
C ALA A 576 -35.07 8.61 44.05
N ASN A 577 -35.14 7.88 42.93
CA ASN A 577 -36.36 7.19 42.49
C ASN A 577 -36.34 5.70 42.82
N GLY A 578 -35.16 5.06 42.88
CA GLY A 578 -35.05 3.66 43.27
C GLY A 578 -35.17 3.44 44.78
N ASN A 579 -35.62 2.26 45.20
CA ASN A 579 -35.69 1.88 46.61
C ASN A 579 -34.27 1.81 47.20
N TYR A 580 -34.10 2.25 48.44
CA TYR A 580 -32.79 2.31 49.11
C TYR A 580 -31.73 3.16 48.37
N SER A 581 -32.14 4.00 47.42
CA SER A 581 -31.22 4.85 46.67
C SER A 581 -30.72 6.03 47.52
N THR A 582 -29.49 6.48 47.26
CA THR A 582 -28.86 7.58 48.00
C THR A 582 -28.27 8.60 47.03
N VAL A 583 -28.66 9.88 47.17
CA VAL A 583 -27.97 11.02 46.58
C VAL A 583 -27.43 11.91 47.70
N GLY A 584 -26.12 11.86 47.94
CA GLY A 584 -25.45 12.52 49.07
C GLY A 584 -25.39 14.05 49.00
N GLY A 585 -25.54 14.64 47.80
CA GLY A 585 -25.43 16.09 47.60
C GLY A 585 -25.43 16.52 46.13
N GLY A 586 -24.97 17.74 45.87
CA GLY A 586 -24.77 18.25 44.51
C GLY A 586 -26.03 18.83 43.86
N SER A 587 -26.09 18.80 42.53
CA SER A 587 -27.23 19.34 41.79
C SER A 587 -27.57 18.54 40.52
N GLN A 588 -28.87 18.35 40.25
CA GLN A 588 -29.39 17.64 39.07
C GLN A 588 -28.95 16.17 38.92
N ASN A 589 -28.63 15.48 40.01
CA ASN A 589 -28.28 14.06 39.99
C ASN A 589 -29.53 13.18 40.05
N GLY A 590 -29.51 12.01 39.40
CA GLY A 590 -30.63 11.05 39.37
C GLY A 590 -30.21 9.63 39.71
N ALA A 591 -30.62 9.14 40.88
CA ALA A 591 -30.43 7.76 41.32
C ALA A 591 -31.74 6.98 41.08
N ASN A 592 -31.86 6.33 39.93
CA ASN A 592 -33.11 5.75 39.43
C ASN A 592 -33.29 4.27 39.75
N GLY A 593 -32.21 3.49 39.82
CA GLY A 593 -32.25 2.06 40.14
C GLY A 593 -32.28 1.79 41.65
N ASP A 594 -32.76 0.61 42.04
CA ASP A 594 -32.77 0.17 43.44
C ASP A 594 -31.33 0.04 43.96
N TYR A 595 -31.09 0.34 45.23
CA TYR A 595 -29.76 0.36 45.88
C TYR A 595 -28.71 1.27 45.23
N SER A 596 -29.12 2.16 44.31
CA SER A 596 -28.18 3.06 43.62
C SER A 596 -27.61 4.16 44.53
N VAL A 597 -26.35 4.52 44.31
CA VAL A 597 -25.66 5.55 45.11
C VAL A 597 -25.01 6.59 44.23
N ILE A 598 -25.30 7.87 44.49
CA ILE A 598 -24.57 9.01 43.97
C ILE A 598 -24.01 9.82 45.14
N GLY A 599 -22.69 9.86 45.29
CA GLY A 599 -22.04 10.61 46.38
C GLY A 599 -22.30 12.13 46.31
N GLY A 600 -22.40 12.69 45.10
CA GLY A 600 -22.71 14.10 44.85
C GLY A 600 -22.39 14.52 43.42
N GLY A 601 -22.02 15.78 43.20
CA GLY A 601 -21.61 16.29 41.88
C GLY A 601 -22.74 16.96 41.09
N TYR A 602 -22.61 17.00 39.76
CA TYR A 602 -23.57 17.70 38.88
C TYR A 602 -24.00 16.83 37.69
N GLN A 603 -25.31 16.62 37.52
CA GLN A 603 -25.89 15.84 36.41
C GLN A 603 -25.40 14.40 36.28
N ASN A 604 -25.09 13.73 37.40
CA ASN A 604 -24.78 12.30 37.39
C ASN A 604 -26.06 11.46 37.41
N THR A 605 -26.07 10.35 36.68
CA THR A 605 -27.25 9.47 36.59
C THR A 605 -26.86 8.01 36.83
N VAL A 606 -27.52 7.36 37.77
CA VAL A 606 -27.52 5.89 37.91
C VAL A 606 -28.89 5.37 37.46
N GLU A 607 -28.92 4.48 36.48
CA GLU A 607 -30.16 4.01 35.86
C GLU A 607 -30.68 2.70 36.45
N ASN A 608 -29.79 1.73 36.67
CA ASN A 608 -30.15 0.36 37.06
C ASN A 608 -29.68 -0.01 38.49
N GLU A 609 -30.07 -1.20 38.95
CA GLU A 609 -29.87 -1.69 40.32
C GLU A 609 -28.39 -1.73 40.71
N GLY A 610 -28.09 -1.33 41.95
CA GLY A 610 -26.75 -1.44 42.55
C GLY A 610 -25.68 -0.52 41.96
N GLY A 611 -26.02 0.35 41.00
CA GLY A 611 -25.06 1.25 40.37
C GLY A 611 -24.50 2.31 41.33
N PHE A 612 -23.23 2.68 41.13
CA PHE A 612 -22.51 3.61 41.99
C PHE A 612 -21.84 4.72 41.19
N ILE A 613 -22.09 5.97 41.57
CA ILE A 613 -21.31 7.12 41.14
C ILE A 613 -20.74 7.86 42.36
N GLY A 614 -19.41 7.91 42.49
CA GLY A 614 -18.77 8.59 43.63
C GLY A 614 -18.97 10.11 43.61
N GLY A 615 -19.03 10.71 42.41
CA GLY A 615 -19.27 12.14 42.20
C GLY A 615 -18.91 12.57 40.78
N GLY A 616 -18.43 13.80 40.62
CA GLY A 616 -18.02 14.33 39.32
C GLY A 616 -19.16 15.00 38.55
N ARG A 617 -19.06 15.02 37.21
CA ARG A 617 -20.00 15.74 36.36
C ARG A 617 -20.43 14.95 35.13
N TYR A 618 -21.74 14.86 34.91
CA TYR A 618 -22.39 14.14 33.80
C TYR A 618 -22.14 12.61 33.75
N ASN A 619 -21.61 11.97 34.80
CA ASN A 619 -21.32 10.55 34.73
C ASN A 619 -22.61 9.70 34.65
N ILE A 620 -22.55 8.61 33.90
CA ILE A 620 -23.68 7.68 33.70
C ILE A 620 -23.24 6.26 34.11
N SER A 621 -24.02 5.63 34.96
CA SER A 621 -23.88 4.23 35.39
C SER A 621 -25.20 3.54 35.13
N SER A 622 -25.24 2.71 34.10
CA SER A 622 -26.47 2.08 33.61
C SER A 622 -26.38 0.57 33.50
N GLY A 623 -25.22 -0.07 33.63
CA GLY A 623 -25.16 -1.51 33.90
C GLY A 623 -25.60 -1.83 35.34
N GLU A 624 -26.15 -3.02 35.58
CA GLU A 624 -26.42 -3.52 36.93
C GLU A 624 -25.10 -3.63 37.70
N TYR A 625 -25.05 -3.15 38.94
CA TYR A 625 -23.82 -3.07 39.76
C TYR A 625 -22.64 -2.35 39.10
N SER A 626 -22.89 -1.49 38.11
CA SER A 626 -21.82 -0.72 37.45
C SER A 626 -21.28 0.39 38.36
N VAL A 627 -20.01 0.75 38.17
CA VAL A 627 -19.30 1.70 39.04
C VAL A 627 -18.63 2.79 38.22
N VAL A 628 -18.85 4.05 38.59
CA VAL A 628 -18.04 5.19 38.15
C VAL A 628 -17.56 5.97 39.37
N CYS A 629 -16.28 5.84 39.74
CA CYS A 629 -15.77 6.47 40.96
C CYS A 629 -15.80 8.02 40.91
N GLY A 630 -15.75 8.63 39.72
CA GLY A 630 -15.85 10.07 39.53
C GLY A 630 -15.36 10.55 38.17
N GLY A 631 -14.87 11.79 38.10
CA GLY A 631 -14.43 12.42 36.85
C GLY A 631 -15.58 13.01 36.04
N GLY A 632 -15.48 12.93 34.71
CA GLY A 632 -16.45 13.45 33.76
C GLY A 632 -15.99 14.72 33.05
N SER A 633 -16.93 15.41 32.40
CA SER A 633 -16.64 16.59 31.56
C SER A 633 -17.34 17.85 32.06
N GLU A 634 -16.79 19.02 31.72
CA GLU A 634 -17.49 20.29 31.89
C GLU A 634 -18.62 20.49 30.87
N THR A 635 -18.56 19.76 29.74
CA THR A 635 -19.51 19.83 28.64
C THR A 635 -20.25 18.49 28.44
N PRO A 636 -21.55 18.52 28.11
CA PRO A 636 -22.27 17.34 27.64
C PRO A 636 -21.57 16.71 26.41
N GLY A 637 -21.53 15.38 26.35
CA GLY A 637 -20.95 14.58 25.26
C GLY A 637 -19.63 13.87 25.57
N ASP A 638 -18.96 14.23 26.68
CA ASP A 638 -17.65 13.68 27.11
C ASP A 638 -17.75 12.96 28.47
N GLU A 639 -18.89 12.34 28.76
CA GLU A 639 -19.18 11.70 30.04
C GLU A 639 -18.44 10.37 30.23
N ASN A 640 -18.17 9.98 31.48
CA ASN A 640 -17.86 8.58 31.76
C ASN A 640 -19.16 7.77 31.80
N LYS A 641 -19.18 6.65 31.09
CA LYS A 641 -20.38 5.83 30.83
C LYS A 641 -20.10 4.35 31.09
N ALA A 642 -20.63 3.84 32.19
CA ALA A 642 -20.54 2.42 32.55
C ALA A 642 -21.86 1.72 32.20
N TYR A 643 -21.93 1.16 30.99
CA TYR A 643 -23.11 0.53 30.38
C TYR A 643 -23.22 -0.97 30.67
N GLY A 644 -22.10 -1.69 30.79
CA GLY A 644 -22.11 -3.13 31.00
C GLY A 644 -22.38 -3.51 32.46
N ASP A 645 -23.01 -4.66 32.69
CA ASP A 645 -23.20 -5.18 34.05
C ASP A 645 -21.85 -5.45 34.72
N TYR A 646 -21.73 -5.13 36.01
CA TYR A 646 -20.47 -5.18 36.77
C TYR A 646 -19.30 -4.39 36.15
N SER A 647 -19.57 -3.50 35.19
CA SER A 647 -18.54 -2.67 34.58
C SER A 647 -18.03 -1.62 35.57
N SER A 648 -16.77 -1.23 35.44
CA SER A 648 -16.17 -0.25 36.33
C SER A 648 -15.31 0.75 35.60
N ILE A 649 -15.47 2.02 35.98
CA ILE A 649 -14.65 3.15 35.54
C ILE A 649 -14.05 3.83 36.77
N GLY A 650 -12.74 3.77 36.91
CA GLY A 650 -12.02 4.39 38.03
C GLY A 650 -12.06 5.93 38.01
N GLY A 651 -12.29 6.55 36.84
CA GLY A 651 -12.47 7.99 36.68
C GLY A 651 -12.10 8.47 35.28
N GLY A 652 -11.57 9.69 35.17
CA GLY A 652 -11.13 10.27 33.89
C GLY A 652 -12.24 11.03 33.14
N ARG A 653 -12.14 11.10 31.80
CA ARG A 653 -13.07 11.86 30.96
C ARG A 653 -13.43 11.09 29.69
N ASN A 654 -14.70 11.04 29.31
CA ASN A 654 -15.17 10.39 28.09
C ASN A 654 -14.77 8.91 28.00
N ASN A 655 -14.76 8.19 29.12
CA ASN A 655 -14.49 6.74 29.11
C ASN A 655 -15.81 5.97 29.02
N ARG A 656 -15.85 4.90 28.23
CA ARG A 656 -17.05 4.09 28.01
C ARG A 656 -16.76 2.62 28.27
N ALA A 657 -17.36 2.06 29.31
CA ALA A 657 -17.28 0.63 29.61
C ALA A 657 -18.61 -0.06 29.28
N GLY A 658 -18.61 -0.86 28.20
CA GLY A 658 -19.78 -1.53 27.63
C GLY A 658 -20.49 -0.71 26.55
N ARG A 659 -21.48 -1.32 25.88
CA ARG A 659 -22.30 -0.67 24.85
C ARG A 659 -23.68 -0.25 25.36
N ASP A 660 -24.01 1.04 25.20
CA ASP A 660 -25.31 1.67 25.49
C ASP A 660 -26.52 0.96 24.84
N SER A 661 -26.32 0.42 23.64
CA SER A 661 -27.39 -0.11 22.79
C SER A 661 -27.45 -1.62 22.75
N ASP A 662 -26.85 -2.33 23.73
CA ASP A 662 -26.90 -3.78 23.75
C ASP A 662 -27.92 -4.33 24.77
N PRO A 663 -29.13 -4.69 24.31
CA PRO A 663 -30.15 -5.27 25.17
C PRO A 663 -29.84 -6.69 25.65
N SER A 664 -28.77 -7.34 25.16
CA SER A 664 -28.40 -8.68 25.64
C SER A 664 -27.68 -8.67 27.00
N GLY A 665 -27.12 -7.54 27.42
CA GLY A 665 -26.31 -7.46 28.63
C GLY A 665 -24.92 -8.10 28.47
N ASP A 666 -24.51 -8.47 27.25
CA ASP A 666 -23.27 -9.21 26.96
C ASP A 666 -22.01 -8.32 27.04
N HIS A 667 -21.93 -7.39 27.98
CA HIS A 667 -20.75 -6.54 28.21
C HIS A 667 -20.29 -6.61 29.67
N GLU A 668 -20.47 -7.78 30.28
CA GLU A 668 -20.22 -8.03 31.69
C GLU A 668 -18.75 -7.80 32.07
N GLY A 669 -18.51 -7.11 33.19
CA GLY A 669 -17.19 -7.03 33.81
C GLY A 669 -16.14 -6.21 33.03
N ALA A 670 -16.57 -5.32 32.14
CA ALA A 670 -15.68 -4.40 31.43
C ALA A 670 -15.03 -3.39 32.40
N VAL A 671 -13.69 -3.23 32.35
CA VAL A 671 -12.94 -2.39 33.30
C VAL A 671 -12.17 -1.29 32.57
N ILE A 672 -12.33 -0.04 33.02
CA ILE A 672 -11.47 1.09 32.64
C ILE A 672 -10.89 1.73 33.90
N GLY A 673 -9.59 1.62 34.11
CA GLY A 673 -8.95 2.22 35.29
C GLY A 673 -9.03 3.75 35.33
N GLY A 674 -9.06 4.41 34.16
CA GLY A 674 -9.24 5.86 34.02
C GLY A 674 -8.79 6.37 32.65
N GLY A 675 -8.27 7.59 32.60
CA GLY A 675 -7.74 8.18 31.36
C GLY A 675 -8.79 8.97 30.57
N LYS A 676 -8.61 9.10 29.25
CA LYS A 676 -9.47 9.91 28.40
C LYS A 676 -9.88 9.17 27.13
N GLY A 677 -11.17 9.13 26.81
CA GLY A 677 -11.63 8.59 25.52
C GLY A 677 -11.48 7.08 25.38
N ASN A 678 -11.24 6.33 26.47
CA ASN A 678 -11.05 4.89 26.39
C ASN A 678 -12.40 4.17 26.26
N ARG A 679 -12.45 3.10 25.47
CA ARG A 679 -13.68 2.36 25.18
C ARG A 679 -13.49 0.86 25.30
N THR A 680 -14.28 0.20 26.13
CA THR A 680 -14.36 -1.27 26.19
C THR A 680 -15.72 -1.73 25.69
N ASP A 681 -15.73 -2.55 24.65
CA ASP A 681 -16.93 -3.06 23.98
C ASP A 681 -17.01 -4.59 24.04
N GLY A 682 -16.11 -5.28 24.75
CA GLY A 682 -16.17 -6.73 24.95
C GLY A 682 -16.34 -7.15 26.41
N ILE A 683 -16.80 -8.38 26.63
CA ILE A 683 -16.97 -8.99 27.95
C ILE A 683 -15.61 -9.18 28.62
N PHE A 684 -15.50 -8.85 29.90
CA PHE A 684 -14.29 -8.96 30.72
C PHE A 684 -13.05 -8.25 30.13
N SER A 685 -13.27 -7.31 29.21
CA SER A 685 -12.19 -6.55 28.59
C SER A 685 -11.71 -5.43 29.51
N THR A 686 -10.40 -5.22 29.53
CA THR A 686 -9.74 -4.31 30.47
C THR A 686 -8.90 -3.27 29.76
N ILE A 687 -9.12 -2.00 30.10
CA ILE A 687 -8.20 -0.90 29.79
C ILE A 687 -7.68 -0.31 31.11
N GLY A 688 -6.38 -0.43 31.36
CA GLY A 688 -5.79 0.13 32.58
C GLY A 688 -5.87 1.67 32.65
N GLY A 689 -5.78 2.35 31.50
CA GLY A 689 -5.92 3.80 31.37
C GLY A 689 -5.41 4.32 30.02
N GLY A 690 -4.87 5.53 30.00
CA GLY A 690 -4.33 6.14 28.77
C GLY A 690 -5.33 6.99 28.00
N GLU A 691 -5.09 7.20 26.70
CA GLU A 691 -5.94 8.02 25.83
C GLU A 691 -6.41 7.26 24.58
N ASN A 692 -7.72 7.27 24.30
CA ASN A 692 -8.34 6.70 23.10
C ASN A 692 -8.02 5.22 22.84
N ASN A 693 -7.80 4.42 23.88
CA ASN A 693 -7.64 2.98 23.70
C ASN A 693 -9.00 2.31 23.53
N THR A 694 -9.10 1.32 22.67
CA THR A 694 -10.34 0.61 22.37
C THR A 694 -10.15 -0.90 22.48
N THR A 695 -11.08 -1.59 23.12
CA THR A 695 -11.20 -3.05 23.02
C THR A 695 -12.55 -3.38 22.41
N GLU A 696 -12.60 -4.09 21.28
CA GLU A 696 -13.84 -4.25 20.50
C GLU A 696 -14.56 -5.59 20.73
N GLN A 697 -13.88 -6.57 21.34
CA GLN A 697 -14.36 -7.94 21.56
C GLN A 697 -13.84 -8.49 22.89
N ASP A 698 -14.31 -9.68 23.26
CA ASP A 698 -14.18 -10.27 24.60
C ASP A 698 -12.75 -10.58 25.01
N TYR A 699 -12.50 -10.50 26.33
CA TYR A 699 -11.26 -10.87 27.01
C TYR A 699 -10.01 -10.11 26.51
N SER A 700 -10.19 -8.98 25.85
CA SER A 700 -9.10 -8.14 25.38
C SER A 700 -8.51 -7.28 26.50
N THR A 701 -7.20 -7.08 26.49
CA THR A 701 -6.52 -6.27 27.51
C THR A 701 -5.63 -5.21 26.89
N ILE A 702 -5.78 -3.97 27.33
CA ILE A 702 -4.84 -2.88 27.05
C ILE A 702 -4.38 -2.28 28.38
N SER A 703 -3.11 -2.43 28.75
CA SER A 703 -2.65 -1.89 30.04
C SER A 703 -2.66 -0.35 30.07
N GLY A 704 -2.51 0.31 28.93
CA GLY A 704 -2.54 1.77 28.79
C GLY A 704 -2.00 2.24 27.43
N GLY A 705 -1.51 3.48 27.36
CA GLY A 705 -0.95 4.05 26.12
C GLY A 705 -1.93 4.95 25.37
N ARG A 706 -1.72 5.14 24.06
CA ARG A 706 -2.51 6.04 23.22
C ARG A 706 -2.96 5.38 21.91
N ASP A 707 -4.24 5.49 21.57
CA ASP A 707 -4.82 4.98 20.32
C ASP A 707 -4.55 3.48 20.06
N ASN A 708 -4.50 2.65 21.11
CA ASN A 708 -4.32 1.21 20.91
C ASN A 708 -5.66 0.49 20.73
N ASN A 709 -5.68 -0.55 19.90
CA ASN A 709 -6.82 -1.42 19.65
C ASN A 709 -6.48 -2.88 20.03
N ALA A 710 -7.41 -3.57 20.70
CA ALA A 710 -7.28 -5.00 21.00
C ALA A 710 -8.61 -5.75 20.85
N GLU A 711 -8.61 -6.86 20.12
CA GLU A 711 -9.81 -7.65 19.79
C GLU A 711 -9.63 -9.13 20.13
N ASN A 712 -10.65 -9.77 20.71
CA ASN A 712 -10.80 -11.23 20.84
C ASN A 712 -9.60 -11.93 21.49
N PHE A 713 -9.53 -11.89 22.83
CA PHE A 713 -8.40 -12.42 23.63
C PHE A 713 -7.04 -11.76 23.34
N SER A 714 -7.01 -10.63 22.63
CA SER A 714 -5.74 -9.97 22.30
C SER A 714 -5.26 -9.06 23.41
N VAL A 715 -3.93 -8.90 23.49
CA VAL A 715 -3.26 -8.12 24.54
C VAL A 715 -2.39 -7.04 23.93
N VAL A 716 -2.54 -5.80 24.39
CA VAL A 716 -1.60 -4.70 24.16
C VAL A 716 -1.02 -4.24 25.50
N GLY A 717 0.28 -4.46 25.71
CA GLY A 717 0.95 -4.06 26.95
C GLY A 717 1.08 -2.54 27.11
N GLY A 718 0.97 -1.76 26.04
CA GLY A 718 0.95 -0.29 26.04
C GLY A 718 1.43 0.29 24.71
N GLY A 719 1.98 1.50 24.75
CA GLY A 719 2.53 2.16 23.56
C GLY A 719 1.53 3.02 22.80
N MET A 720 1.78 3.24 21.51
CA MET A 720 0.98 4.13 20.67
C MET A 720 0.54 3.43 19.38
N ASN A 721 -0.72 3.58 18.99
CA ASN A 721 -1.26 3.14 17.70
C ASN A 721 -1.04 1.64 17.40
N ASN A 722 -1.05 0.79 18.43
CA ASN A 722 -0.90 -0.66 18.23
C ASN A 722 -2.26 -1.32 18.02
N ASP A 723 -2.31 -2.34 17.16
CA ASP A 723 -3.55 -3.00 16.75
C ASP A 723 -3.39 -4.53 16.83
N ALA A 724 -3.90 -5.13 17.91
CA ALA A 724 -3.81 -6.56 18.17
C ALA A 724 -5.16 -7.25 17.93
N ARG A 725 -5.22 -8.17 16.97
CA ARG A 725 -6.47 -8.86 16.59
C ARG A 725 -6.34 -10.38 16.65
N THR A 726 -7.46 -11.07 16.84
CA THR A 726 -7.55 -12.54 16.73
C THR A 726 -6.54 -13.26 17.63
N SER A 727 -6.71 -13.13 18.94
CA SER A 727 -5.91 -13.82 19.97
C SER A 727 -4.41 -13.55 19.90
N SER A 728 -4.02 -12.33 19.51
CA SER A 728 -2.63 -11.94 19.29
C SER A 728 -2.08 -11.05 20.42
N THR A 729 -0.76 -10.87 20.46
CA THR A 729 -0.11 -10.11 21.53
C THR A 729 0.85 -9.06 21.00
N ILE A 730 0.67 -7.81 21.46
CA ILE A 730 1.63 -6.73 21.29
C ILE A 730 2.16 -6.32 22.68
N GLY A 731 3.44 -6.53 22.96
CA GLY A 731 4.02 -6.12 24.24
C GLY A 731 4.06 -4.60 24.44
N GLY A 732 4.15 -3.83 23.35
CA GLY A 732 4.06 -2.37 23.33
C GLY A 732 4.67 -1.78 22.06
N GLY A 733 5.19 -0.55 22.14
CA GLY A 733 5.86 0.10 21.01
C GLY A 733 4.95 1.06 20.23
N ASP A 734 5.28 1.31 18.97
CA ASP A 734 4.58 2.30 18.13
C ASP A 734 4.15 1.68 16.80
N ASN A 735 2.85 1.76 16.48
CA ASN A 735 2.31 1.39 15.18
C ASN A 735 2.57 -0.08 14.79
N ASN A 736 2.49 -0.99 15.76
CA ASN A 736 2.61 -2.42 15.48
C ASN A 736 1.22 -3.05 15.25
N ARG A 737 1.16 -4.07 14.38
CA ARG A 737 -0.08 -4.82 14.13
C ARG A 737 0.17 -6.32 14.16
N THR A 738 -0.74 -7.03 14.84
CA THR A 738 -0.72 -8.50 14.95
C THR A 738 -2.07 -9.11 14.63
N GLU A 739 -2.08 -10.28 13.99
CA GLU A 739 -3.28 -11.08 13.71
C GLU A 739 -3.02 -12.58 13.92
N HIS A 740 -4.08 -13.39 14.02
CA HIS A 740 -4.05 -14.86 14.00
C HIS A 740 -3.04 -15.49 14.98
N GLY A 741 -3.11 -15.15 16.26
CA GLY A 741 -2.15 -15.66 17.26
C GLY A 741 -0.72 -15.09 17.13
N GLY A 742 -0.53 -14.09 16.26
CA GLY A 742 0.75 -13.44 16.05
C GLY A 742 1.26 -12.71 17.30
N THR A 743 2.58 -12.54 17.41
CA THR A 743 3.19 -11.85 18.55
C THR A 743 4.19 -10.80 18.09
N VAL A 744 4.04 -9.56 18.57
CA VAL A 744 5.06 -8.51 18.49
C VAL A 744 5.47 -8.13 19.90
N ALA A 745 6.71 -8.39 20.32
CA ALA A 745 7.11 -8.05 21.69
C ALA A 745 7.25 -6.52 21.89
N GLY A 746 7.53 -5.76 20.83
CA GLY A 746 7.63 -4.30 20.86
C GLY A 746 8.22 -3.75 19.56
N GLY A 747 8.80 -2.54 19.63
CA GLY A 747 9.41 -1.89 18.47
C GLY A 747 8.47 -0.93 17.74
N SER A 748 8.75 -0.65 16.46
CA SER A 748 7.96 0.31 15.69
C SER A 748 7.61 -0.22 14.29
N GLN A 749 6.37 -0.01 13.84
CA GLN A 749 5.91 -0.35 12.48
C GLN A 749 6.09 -1.84 12.13
N ASN A 750 5.95 -2.74 13.09
CA ASN A 750 6.05 -4.17 12.85
C ASN A 750 4.70 -4.80 12.51
N LEU A 751 4.71 -5.77 11.60
CA LEU A 751 3.51 -6.39 11.04
C LEU A 751 3.60 -7.93 11.12
N ALA A 752 2.95 -8.55 12.10
CA ALA A 752 2.90 -10.00 12.25
C ALA A 752 1.49 -10.52 11.93
N LEU A 753 1.25 -10.93 10.67
CA LEU A 753 -0.07 -11.27 10.16
C LEU A 753 -0.27 -12.75 9.85
N GLY A 754 0.82 -13.51 9.70
CA GLY A 754 0.74 -14.95 9.49
C GLY A 754 0.26 -15.66 10.75
N ASP A 755 -0.42 -16.79 10.58
CA ASP A 755 -0.89 -17.60 11.71
C ASP A 755 0.30 -18.02 12.59
N HIS A 756 0.25 -17.72 13.88
CA HIS A 756 1.36 -17.97 14.84
C HIS A 756 2.70 -17.32 14.44
N SER A 757 2.69 -16.21 13.70
CA SER A 757 3.91 -15.46 13.34
C SER A 757 4.49 -14.67 14.52
N ALA A 758 5.79 -14.40 14.51
CA ALA A 758 6.44 -13.69 15.62
C ALA A 758 7.44 -12.62 15.16
N ILE A 759 7.40 -11.47 15.82
CA ILE A 759 8.36 -10.39 15.71
C ILE A 759 8.85 -10.03 17.13
N PRO A 760 10.06 -10.47 17.51
CA PRO A 760 10.64 -10.15 18.83
C PRO A 760 10.91 -8.66 19.06
N GLY A 761 10.85 -7.84 18.03
CA GLY A 761 11.00 -6.39 18.10
C GLY A 761 11.73 -5.81 16.89
N GLY A 762 12.22 -4.58 17.03
CA GLY A 762 12.91 -3.86 15.97
C GLY A 762 11.99 -2.90 15.21
N ARG A 763 12.30 -2.57 13.96
CA ARG A 763 11.54 -1.59 13.17
C ARG A 763 11.22 -2.08 11.77
N GLU A 764 9.98 -1.84 11.33
CA GLU A 764 9.52 -2.13 9.96
C GLU A 764 9.68 -3.61 9.54
N ASN A 765 9.56 -4.53 10.49
CA ASN A 765 9.60 -5.96 10.18
C ASN A 765 8.21 -6.46 9.75
N THR A 766 8.18 -7.45 8.88
CA THR A 766 6.96 -8.07 8.35
C THR A 766 7.07 -9.58 8.44
N ALA A 767 6.18 -10.23 9.19
CA ALA A 767 6.05 -11.67 9.30
C ALA A 767 4.64 -12.05 8.84
N VAL A 768 4.48 -12.39 7.56
CA VAL A 768 3.17 -12.69 6.95
C VAL A 768 2.98 -14.17 6.60
N GLY A 769 4.07 -14.94 6.55
CA GLY A 769 3.96 -16.40 6.43
C GLY A 769 3.48 -17.05 7.73
N ASN A 770 2.75 -18.15 7.63
CA ASN A 770 2.33 -18.92 8.80
C ASN A 770 3.56 -19.48 9.52
N ASN A 771 3.60 -19.45 10.85
CA ASN A 771 4.73 -19.86 11.67
C ASN A 771 6.04 -19.11 11.34
N SER A 772 5.96 -17.93 10.74
CA SER A 772 7.13 -17.16 10.32
C SER A 772 7.70 -16.26 11.43
N ILE A 773 8.99 -15.94 11.34
CA ILE A 773 9.68 -15.06 12.29
C ILE A 773 10.45 -13.98 11.54
N ALA A 774 10.20 -12.70 11.85
CA ALA A 774 10.99 -11.58 11.33
C ALA A 774 11.61 -10.77 12.48
N MET A 775 12.91 -10.50 12.43
CA MET A 775 13.59 -9.74 13.48
C MET A 775 14.65 -8.77 12.95
N GLY A 776 14.77 -7.62 13.61
CA GLY A 776 15.78 -6.59 13.31
C GLY A 776 15.20 -5.34 12.67
N VAL A 777 15.76 -4.91 11.54
CA VAL A 777 15.24 -3.76 10.76
C VAL A 777 14.91 -4.23 9.35
N LEU A 778 13.70 -3.96 8.87
CA LEU A 778 13.26 -4.29 7.51
C LEU A 778 13.36 -5.80 7.14
N ALA A 779 13.24 -6.69 8.13
CA ALA A 779 13.17 -8.14 7.89
C ALA A 779 11.76 -8.55 7.42
N LYS A 780 11.67 -9.30 6.32
CA LYS A 780 10.40 -9.69 5.69
C LYS A 780 10.28 -11.21 5.52
N ALA A 781 9.71 -11.88 6.51
CA ALA A 781 9.38 -13.30 6.47
C ALA A 781 8.00 -13.49 5.79
N THR A 782 8.02 -13.67 4.47
CA THR A 782 6.83 -13.60 3.61
C THR A 782 6.21 -14.95 3.23
N HIS A 783 6.84 -16.05 3.62
CA HIS A 783 6.50 -17.41 3.24
C HIS A 783 6.35 -18.30 4.47
N ASP A 784 5.63 -19.41 4.34
CA ASP A 784 5.28 -20.24 5.49
C ASP A 784 6.52 -20.91 6.09
N GLY A 785 6.62 -20.95 7.42
CA GLY A 785 7.76 -21.51 8.14
C GLY A 785 9.07 -20.73 7.99
N SER A 786 9.04 -19.54 7.39
CA SER A 786 10.27 -18.79 7.09
C SER A 786 10.76 -17.93 8.26
N ILE A 787 12.08 -17.79 8.36
CA ILE A 787 12.74 -16.99 9.40
C ILE A 787 13.67 -15.99 8.71
N VAL A 788 13.49 -14.71 9.02
CA VAL A 788 14.34 -13.63 8.51
C VAL A 788 14.97 -12.86 9.66
N ILE A 789 16.29 -12.82 9.67
CA ILE A 789 17.09 -12.07 10.64
C ILE A 789 17.87 -10.99 9.89
N CYS A 790 17.56 -9.73 10.16
CA CYS A 790 18.31 -8.60 9.63
C CYS A 790 19.08 -7.90 10.75
N ALA A 791 20.37 -8.21 10.87
CA ALA A 791 21.30 -7.56 11.78
C ALA A 791 22.01 -6.39 11.08
N SER A 792 21.24 -5.36 10.74
CA SER A 792 21.73 -4.10 10.17
C SER A 792 21.06 -2.91 10.87
N ASP A 793 21.76 -1.78 10.94
CA ASP A 793 21.25 -0.48 11.42
C ASP A 793 20.89 0.46 10.26
N ALA A 794 21.09 0.02 9.01
CA ALA A 794 20.85 0.81 7.82
C ALA A 794 19.35 1.00 7.54
N PHE A 795 18.94 2.27 7.38
CA PHE A 795 17.58 2.67 7.01
C PHE A 795 17.52 3.15 5.58
N SER A 796 17.42 2.21 4.64
CA SER A 796 16.93 2.48 3.30
C SER A 796 15.87 1.45 2.91
N SER A 797 14.81 1.85 2.19
CA SER A 797 13.79 0.90 1.71
C SER A 797 14.37 -0.21 0.81
N ASP A 798 15.56 0.04 0.25
CA ASP A 798 16.31 -0.87 -0.60
C ASP A 798 17.09 -1.92 0.20
N ASP A 799 17.19 -1.76 1.53
CA ASP A 799 17.92 -2.65 2.43
C ASP A 799 17.06 -3.79 3.01
N SER A 800 15.80 -3.93 2.59
CA SER A 800 14.95 -5.01 3.10
C SER A 800 15.48 -6.39 2.70
N VAL A 801 15.31 -7.36 3.59
CA VAL A 801 15.72 -8.75 3.37
C VAL A 801 14.47 -9.61 3.42
N TRP A 802 14.28 -10.49 2.44
CA TRP A 802 13.06 -11.27 2.32
C TRP A 802 13.31 -12.72 1.90
N THR A 803 12.34 -13.57 2.21
CA THR A 803 12.26 -14.97 1.75
C THR A 803 11.59 -15.06 0.40
N ASP A 804 12.00 -16.00 -0.45
CA ASP A 804 11.42 -16.23 -1.78
C ASP A 804 10.75 -17.60 -1.94
N GLN A 805 10.82 -18.46 -0.92
CA GLN A 805 10.15 -19.76 -0.80
C GLN A 805 9.77 -20.06 0.66
N ASP A 806 8.89 -21.04 0.85
CA ASP A 806 8.55 -21.60 2.17
C ASP A 806 9.78 -22.24 2.85
N GLU A 807 9.76 -22.27 4.19
CA GLU A 807 10.71 -22.97 5.05
C GLU A 807 12.17 -22.50 4.93
N GLN A 808 12.38 -21.23 4.59
CA GLN A 808 13.71 -20.62 4.46
C GLN A 808 14.17 -19.91 5.72
N LEU A 809 15.46 -20.04 6.04
CA LEU A 809 16.17 -19.14 6.96
C LEU A 809 17.06 -18.18 6.16
N VAL A 810 16.72 -16.90 6.18
CA VAL A 810 17.50 -15.83 5.54
C VAL A 810 18.10 -14.94 6.62
N ILE A 811 19.43 -14.83 6.63
CA ILE A 811 20.15 -13.98 7.58
C ILE A 811 21.00 -12.98 6.81
N ARG A 812 20.74 -11.68 7.05
CA ARG A 812 21.65 -10.60 6.69
C ARG A 812 22.35 -10.12 7.95
N ALA A 813 23.67 -10.12 7.93
CA ALA A 813 24.48 -9.53 8.99
C ALA A 813 25.70 -8.88 8.34
N ASP A 814 25.79 -7.55 8.41
CA ASP A 814 26.85 -6.80 7.70
C ASP A 814 28.26 -7.13 8.23
N ASN A 815 28.37 -7.73 9.43
CA ASN A 815 29.61 -8.20 10.05
C ASN A 815 29.70 -9.75 10.20
N GLY A 816 28.84 -10.52 9.53
CA GLY A 816 28.91 -11.99 9.48
C GLY A 816 28.04 -12.75 10.51
N ILE A 817 28.00 -14.09 10.38
CA ILE A 817 27.15 -15.01 11.15
C ILE A 817 28.01 -15.97 11.98
N TYR A 818 27.66 -16.18 13.26
CA TYR A 818 28.37 -17.06 14.19
C TYR A 818 27.43 -18.14 14.77
N LEU A 819 27.75 -19.43 14.60
CA LEU A 819 27.01 -20.56 15.20
C LEU A 819 27.95 -21.39 16.08
N THR A 820 27.64 -21.53 17.38
CA THR A 820 28.51 -22.23 18.35
C THR A 820 27.70 -23.04 19.37
N ASN A 821 28.27 -24.12 19.91
CA ASN A 821 27.62 -25.02 20.87
C ASN A 821 28.24 -24.97 22.29
N ILE A 822 29.07 -23.97 22.59
CA ILE A 822 29.71 -23.81 23.90
C ILE A 822 29.29 -22.48 24.56
N SER A 823 29.07 -22.53 25.88
CA SER A 823 28.62 -21.38 26.71
C SER A 823 29.73 -20.37 27.03
N GLU A 824 30.95 -20.66 26.61
CA GLU A 824 32.09 -19.74 26.60
C GLU A 824 32.27 -19.28 25.16
N GLN A 825 32.60 -18.01 24.93
CA GLN A 825 32.92 -17.45 23.61
C GLN A 825 33.53 -18.53 22.70
N ALA A 826 32.90 -18.80 21.55
CA ALA A 826 33.17 -19.83 20.54
C ALA A 826 34.65 -20.21 20.26
N GLN A 827 35.41 -20.70 21.25
CA GLN A 827 36.88 -20.79 21.21
C GLN A 827 37.47 -22.17 21.51
N THR A 828 36.71 -23.20 21.92
CA THR A 828 37.35 -24.43 22.48
C THR A 828 37.03 -25.76 21.80
N VAL A 829 36.36 -25.80 20.64
CA VAL A 829 36.46 -26.96 19.74
C VAL A 829 37.69 -26.76 18.83
N PRO A 830 38.68 -27.67 18.82
CA PRO A 830 39.74 -27.64 17.81
C PRO A 830 39.09 -27.95 16.46
N GLY A 831 38.92 -26.91 15.64
CA GLY A 831 38.08 -26.95 14.44
C GLY A 831 36.93 -25.97 14.58
N ARG A 832 36.92 -24.95 13.74
CA ARG A 832 35.89 -23.91 13.78
C ARG A 832 34.75 -24.28 12.82
N PHE A 833 33.52 -24.20 13.31
CA PHE A 833 32.30 -24.40 12.53
C PHE A 833 32.11 -23.19 11.59
N ILE A 834 32.38 -23.40 10.29
CA ILE A 834 32.56 -22.38 9.22
C ILE A 834 33.50 -21.26 9.64
N ASN A 835 34.82 -21.49 9.51
CA ASN A 835 35.82 -20.44 9.67
C ASN A 835 36.48 -20.08 8.37
N THR A 836 35.99 -19.01 7.78
CA THR A 836 36.50 -18.43 6.54
C THR A 836 37.75 -17.57 6.77
N SER A 837 38.31 -17.46 7.99
CA SER A 837 39.61 -16.76 8.18
C SER A 837 40.77 -17.43 7.44
N THR A 838 40.57 -18.72 7.12
CA THR A 838 41.22 -19.51 6.06
C THR A 838 41.30 -18.92 4.66
N GLY A 839 40.31 -18.07 4.37
CA GLY A 839 39.85 -17.73 3.03
C GLY A 839 38.87 -18.72 2.38
N GLY A 840 38.39 -19.76 3.06
CA GLY A 840 37.36 -20.65 2.49
C GLY A 840 36.03 -19.93 2.28
N TYR A 841 35.40 -20.01 1.10
CA TYR A 841 34.11 -19.35 0.81
C TYR A 841 33.24 -20.16 -0.17
N LEU A 842 31.94 -19.88 -0.22
CA LEU A 842 31.06 -20.40 -1.26
C LEU A 842 31.06 -19.42 -2.46
N SER A 843 31.40 -19.87 -3.66
CA SER A 843 31.34 -19.05 -4.86
C SER A 843 29.91 -18.59 -5.15
N THR A 844 29.75 -17.57 -5.99
CA THR A 844 28.43 -17.12 -6.48
C THR A 844 27.66 -18.21 -7.23
N SER A 845 28.33 -19.29 -7.66
CA SER A 845 27.76 -20.47 -8.27
C SER A 845 27.49 -21.62 -7.29
N GLY A 846 27.68 -21.41 -5.98
CA GLY A 846 27.40 -22.41 -4.94
C GLY A 846 28.51 -23.44 -4.72
N ASN A 847 29.74 -23.18 -5.17
CA ASN A 847 30.86 -24.11 -5.02
C ASN A 847 31.72 -23.73 -3.82
N TRP A 848 32.15 -24.70 -3.01
CA TRP A 848 33.14 -24.45 -1.97
C TRP A 848 34.50 -24.12 -2.62
N MET A 849 35.09 -23.00 -2.20
CA MET A 849 36.35 -22.47 -2.69
C MET A 849 37.37 -22.45 -1.56
N ASP A 850 38.49 -23.12 -1.76
CA ASP A 850 39.63 -23.05 -0.86
C ASP A 850 40.59 -21.94 -1.31
N LEU A 851 40.83 -20.90 -0.49
CA LEU A 851 41.73 -19.80 -0.86
C LEU A 851 43.17 -20.31 -1.05
N SER A 852 43.71 -20.06 -2.24
CA SER A 852 45.07 -20.45 -2.60
C SER A 852 45.82 -19.30 -3.26
N ASP A 853 46.24 -18.34 -2.45
CA ASP A 853 47.10 -17.22 -2.84
C ASP A 853 48.53 -17.41 -2.29
N ARG A 854 49.56 -17.07 -3.08
CA ARG A 854 50.97 -17.14 -2.67
C ARG A 854 51.29 -16.11 -1.58
N GLU A 855 50.60 -14.96 -1.54
CA GLU A 855 50.77 -13.96 -0.48
C GLU A 855 50.14 -14.39 0.85
N MET A 856 49.20 -15.35 0.81
CA MET A 856 48.53 -15.91 1.99
C MET A 856 49.20 -17.19 2.51
N LYS A 857 50.26 -17.66 1.85
CA LYS A 857 50.99 -18.90 2.18
C LYS A 857 52.47 -18.58 2.41
N GLU A 858 53.10 -19.26 3.35
CA GLU A 858 54.52 -19.07 3.66
C GLU A 858 55.23 -20.42 3.86
N ASN A 859 56.55 -20.40 4.02
CA ASN A 859 57.40 -21.59 4.23
C ASN A 859 57.33 -22.65 3.10
N PHE A 860 57.29 -22.20 1.84
CA PHE A 860 57.32 -23.10 0.68
C PHE A 860 58.60 -23.95 0.66
N THR A 861 58.43 -25.27 0.63
CA THR A 861 59.50 -26.26 0.47
C THR A 861 59.20 -27.12 -0.75
N GLU A 862 60.25 -27.51 -1.47
CA GLU A 862 60.11 -28.41 -2.62
C GLU A 862 59.85 -29.83 -2.13
N ILE A 863 58.94 -30.53 -2.80
CA ILE A 863 58.49 -31.86 -2.40
C ILE A 863 59.17 -32.90 -3.29
N ASP A 864 59.72 -33.96 -2.69
CA ASP A 864 60.23 -35.12 -3.43
C ASP A 864 59.05 -35.96 -3.95
N GLY A 865 58.83 -35.89 -5.26
CA GLY A 865 57.78 -36.64 -5.93
C GLY A 865 57.91 -38.15 -5.75
N ASN A 866 59.12 -38.70 -5.65
CA ASN A 866 59.33 -40.15 -5.48
C ASN A 866 58.84 -40.60 -4.11
N GLU A 867 59.17 -39.83 -3.07
CA GLU A 867 58.70 -40.09 -1.71
C GLU A 867 57.17 -40.02 -1.62
N ILE A 868 56.55 -39.02 -2.26
CA ILE A 868 55.09 -38.91 -2.31
C ILE A 868 54.46 -40.08 -3.04
N LEU A 869 55.02 -40.49 -4.19
CA LEU A 869 54.47 -41.60 -4.96
C LEU A 869 54.58 -42.94 -4.20
N GLU A 870 55.68 -43.17 -3.48
CA GLU A 870 55.83 -44.32 -2.59
C GLU A 870 54.80 -44.28 -1.45
N LYS A 871 54.64 -43.13 -0.80
CA LYS A 871 53.63 -42.94 0.27
C LYS A 871 52.20 -43.16 -0.25
N VAL A 872 51.84 -42.60 -1.40
CA VAL A 872 50.53 -42.83 -2.05
C VAL A 872 50.34 -44.30 -2.40
N SER A 873 51.37 -44.98 -2.89
CA SER A 873 51.28 -46.42 -3.18
C SER A 873 51.02 -47.28 -1.94
N SER A 874 51.41 -46.78 -0.76
CA SER A 874 51.19 -47.44 0.53
C SER A 874 49.88 -47.04 1.22
N LEU A 875 49.17 -46.02 0.70
CA LEU A 875 47.94 -45.51 1.29
C LEU A 875 46.78 -46.49 1.04
N PRO A 876 46.15 -47.05 2.09
CA PRO A 876 44.99 -47.91 1.91
C PRO A 876 43.80 -47.13 1.36
N ILE A 877 43.34 -47.48 0.15
CA ILE A 877 42.06 -47.02 -0.39
C ILE A 877 41.03 -48.11 -0.16
N THR A 878 40.00 -47.81 0.62
CA THR A 878 38.97 -48.77 1.01
C THR A 878 37.59 -48.26 0.64
N ARG A 879 36.64 -49.17 0.46
CA ARG A 879 35.22 -48.80 0.41
C ARG A 879 34.69 -48.77 1.83
N TRP A 880 33.87 -47.77 2.11
CA TRP A 880 33.29 -47.57 3.43
C TRP A 880 31.94 -46.88 3.31
N ASN A 881 31.11 -47.00 4.33
CA ASN A 881 29.88 -46.25 4.48
C ASN A 881 29.95 -45.46 5.79
N TYR A 882 29.36 -44.26 5.84
CA TYR A 882 29.18 -43.62 7.13
C TYR A 882 28.22 -44.48 7.96
N LYS A 883 28.48 -44.59 9.26
CA LYS A 883 27.63 -45.38 10.18
C LYS A 883 26.17 -44.91 10.20
N VAL A 884 25.92 -43.66 9.81
CA VAL A 884 24.61 -43.02 9.74
C VAL A 884 23.95 -43.15 8.37
N ASP A 885 24.71 -43.48 7.33
CA ASP A 885 24.17 -43.66 5.99
C ASP A 885 23.50 -45.05 5.88
N GLY A 886 22.40 -45.13 5.12
CA GLY A 886 21.79 -46.41 4.80
C GLY A 886 22.75 -47.32 4.03
N ALA A 887 22.60 -48.65 4.16
CA ALA A 887 23.51 -49.65 3.59
C ALA A 887 23.68 -49.62 2.05
N GLY A 888 22.96 -48.74 1.36
CA GLY A 888 23.08 -48.51 -0.10
C GLY A 888 24.02 -47.37 -0.50
N VAL A 889 24.59 -46.61 0.45
CA VAL A 889 25.50 -45.49 0.15
C VAL A 889 26.93 -45.88 0.52
N GLU A 890 27.68 -46.33 -0.49
CA GLU A 890 29.10 -46.64 -0.37
C GLU A 890 29.95 -45.48 -0.90
N HIS A 891 31.01 -45.18 -0.17
CA HIS A 891 32.05 -44.24 -0.53
C HIS A 891 33.36 -45.00 -0.74
N ILE A 892 34.29 -44.42 -1.48
CA ILE A 892 35.64 -44.98 -1.68
C ILE A 892 36.66 -43.90 -1.39
N GLY A 893 37.66 -44.22 -0.57
CA GLY A 893 38.70 -43.26 -0.23
C GLY A 893 39.58 -43.75 0.93
N PRO A 894 40.60 -42.96 1.28
CA PRO A 894 41.41 -43.21 2.47
C PRO A 894 40.65 -42.87 3.75
N VAL A 895 41.14 -43.39 4.87
CA VAL A 895 40.69 -43.03 6.21
C VAL A 895 41.66 -41.99 6.80
N SER A 896 41.15 -40.99 7.53
CA SER A 896 41.94 -39.83 7.99
C SER A 896 43.13 -40.20 8.87
N GLN A 897 42.99 -41.20 9.75
CA GLN A 897 44.09 -41.64 10.62
C GLN A 897 45.23 -42.28 9.82
N ASP A 898 44.91 -43.01 8.75
CA ASP A 898 45.92 -43.60 7.87
C ASP A 898 46.58 -42.52 7.00
N PHE A 899 45.80 -41.58 6.49
CA PHE A 899 46.30 -40.42 5.73
C PHE A 899 47.25 -39.57 6.57
N SER A 900 46.83 -39.16 7.77
CA SER A 900 47.65 -38.36 8.68
C SER A 900 48.93 -39.11 9.09
N ARG A 901 48.86 -40.42 9.36
CA ARG A 901 50.03 -41.24 9.70
C ARG A 901 51.05 -41.34 8.56
N ILE A 902 50.60 -41.40 7.31
CA ILE A 902 51.48 -41.59 6.14
C ILE A 902 52.08 -40.26 5.66
N PHE A 903 51.29 -39.19 5.61
CA PHE A 903 51.71 -37.91 5.04
C PHE A 903 52.12 -36.87 6.10
N GLY A 904 51.69 -37.02 7.35
CA GLY A 904 51.94 -36.03 8.40
C GLY A 904 51.25 -34.69 8.16
N LEU A 905 50.20 -34.67 7.34
CA LEU A 905 49.43 -33.48 6.98
C LEU A 905 48.06 -33.50 7.69
N GLY A 906 47.40 -32.34 7.71
CA GLY A 906 46.16 -32.12 8.45
C GLY A 906 46.38 -31.65 9.89
N ASN A 907 45.39 -30.95 10.43
CA ASN A 907 45.36 -30.44 11.80
C ASN A 907 44.40 -31.25 12.73
N ASP A 908 43.70 -32.22 12.17
CA ASP A 908 42.78 -33.13 12.87
C ASP A 908 42.98 -34.55 12.34
N GLU A 909 43.22 -35.51 13.25
CA GLU A 909 43.38 -36.93 12.90
C GLU A 909 42.07 -37.59 12.44
N ARG A 910 40.93 -36.91 12.55
CA ARG A 910 39.58 -37.42 12.21
C ARG A 910 39.00 -36.86 10.92
N ALA A 911 39.68 -35.94 10.27
CA ALA A 911 39.25 -35.34 9.01
C ALA A 911 40.41 -35.27 8.02
N ILE A 912 40.09 -35.26 6.72
CA ILE A 912 41.07 -35.03 5.65
C ILE A 912 40.67 -33.72 4.98
N SER A 913 41.63 -32.82 4.80
CA SER A 913 41.43 -31.58 4.05
C SER A 913 41.41 -31.86 2.55
N THR A 914 40.44 -31.30 1.82
CA THR A 914 40.36 -31.37 0.36
C THR A 914 41.59 -30.74 -0.30
N LEU A 915 42.18 -29.71 0.32
CA LEU A 915 43.42 -29.09 -0.14
C LEU A 915 44.62 -30.04 -0.06
N ASP A 916 44.77 -30.75 1.06
CA ASP A 916 45.91 -31.64 1.29
C ASP A 916 45.85 -32.85 0.37
N GLU A 917 44.66 -33.44 0.22
CA GLU A 917 44.44 -34.57 -0.71
C GLU A 917 44.69 -34.17 -2.18
N ALA A 918 44.21 -32.98 -2.59
CA ALA A 918 44.47 -32.47 -3.94
C ALA A 918 45.96 -32.17 -4.18
N GLY A 919 46.65 -31.59 -3.20
CA GLY A 919 48.09 -31.30 -3.29
C GLY A 919 48.92 -32.57 -3.44
N ILE A 920 48.67 -33.59 -2.62
CA ILE A 920 49.32 -34.90 -2.70
C ILE A 920 49.04 -35.58 -4.04
N SER A 921 47.79 -35.54 -4.50
CA SER A 921 47.39 -36.13 -5.78
C SER A 921 48.14 -35.49 -6.95
N LEU A 922 48.22 -34.16 -6.99
CA LEU A 922 48.94 -33.44 -8.04
C LEU A 922 50.45 -33.75 -8.03
N ALA A 923 51.07 -33.79 -6.84
CA ALA A 923 52.49 -34.14 -6.71
C ALA A 923 52.77 -35.57 -7.19
N ALA A 924 51.92 -36.53 -6.82
CA ALA A 924 52.03 -37.91 -7.28
C ALA A 924 51.85 -38.05 -8.80
N ILE A 925 50.88 -37.33 -9.39
CA ILE A 925 50.64 -37.31 -10.84
C ILE A 925 51.84 -36.74 -11.59
N GLN A 926 52.43 -35.64 -11.09
CA GLN A 926 53.61 -35.03 -11.70
C GLN A 926 54.79 -35.99 -11.71
N GLU A 927 55.05 -36.69 -10.60
CA GLU A 927 56.14 -37.66 -10.55
C GLU A 927 55.87 -38.89 -11.42
N LEU A 928 54.64 -39.40 -11.41
CA LEU A 928 54.24 -40.51 -12.27
C LEU A 928 54.47 -40.16 -13.74
N TYR A 929 54.15 -38.93 -14.15
CA TYR A 929 54.42 -38.44 -15.50
C TYR A 929 55.92 -38.38 -15.80
N ARG A 930 56.76 -37.89 -14.88
CA ARG A 930 58.23 -37.90 -15.06
C ARG A 930 58.77 -39.31 -15.24
N LYS A 931 58.31 -40.27 -14.43
CA LYS A 931 58.70 -41.68 -14.57
C LYS A 931 58.23 -42.28 -15.89
N ALA A 932 57.03 -41.95 -16.34
CA ALA A 932 56.51 -42.41 -17.63
C ALA A 932 57.37 -41.90 -18.80
N VAL A 933 57.73 -40.62 -18.80
CA VAL A 933 58.63 -40.04 -19.83
C VAL A 933 60.03 -40.65 -19.78
N ALA A 934 60.58 -40.87 -18.57
CA ALA A 934 61.87 -41.52 -18.41
C ALA A 934 61.85 -42.96 -18.94
N GLN A 935 60.78 -43.71 -18.66
CA GLN A 935 60.57 -45.05 -19.21
C GLN A 935 60.41 -45.03 -20.73
N GLU A 936 59.69 -44.06 -21.30
CA GLU A 936 59.55 -43.94 -22.75
C GLU A 936 60.89 -43.64 -23.44
N THR A 937 61.70 -42.78 -22.82
CA THR A 937 63.06 -42.49 -23.28
C THR A 937 63.96 -43.72 -23.21
N GLU A 938 63.88 -44.49 -22.12
CA GLU A 938 64.60 -45.77 -21.98
C GLU A 938 64.13 -46.79 -23.02
N ILE A 939 62.82 -46.88 -23.28
CA ILE A 939 62.27 -47.74 -24.33
C ILE A 939 62.81 -47.33 -25.71
N ASP A 940 62.90 -46.04 -26.01
CA ASP A 940 63.40 -45.57 -27.30
C ASP A 940 64.91 -45.78 -27.45
N ASP A 941 65.70 -45.61 -26.38
CA ASP A 941 67.12 -45.95 -26.38
C ASP A 941 67.32 -47.47 -26.55
N LEU A 942 66.54 -48.29 -25.84
CA LEU A 942 66.55 -49.75 -26.02
C LEU A 942 66.16 -50.16 -27.45
N LYS A 943 65.16 -49.51 -28.07
CA LYS A 943 64.82 -49.74 -29.49
C LYS A 943 65.98 -49.38 -30.41
N ALA A 944 66.65 -48.24 -30.18
CA ALA A 944 67.81 -47.83 -30.97
C ALA A 944 68.98 -48.81 -30.82
N GLN A 945 69.23 -49.31 -29.61
CA GLN A 945 70.23 -50.35 -29.35
C GLN A 945 69.87 -51.68 -30.04
N ILE A 946 68.59 -52.09 -30.03
CA ILE A 946 68.11 -53.26 -30.74
C ILE A 946 68.31 -53.11 -32.26
N GLU A 947 68.03 -51.93 -32.82
CA GLU A 947 68.22 -51.68 -34.25
C GLU A 947 69.69 -51.71 -34.66
N HIS A 948 70.57 -51.12 -33.83
CA HIS A 948 72.01 -51.23 -34.01
C HIS A 948 72.52 -52.68 -33.93
N LEU A 949 71.98 -53.49 -33.01
CA LEU A 949 72.31 -54.92 -32.92
C LEU A 949 71.83 -55.71 -34.15
N LYS A 950 70.64 -55.41 -34.69
CA LYS A 950 70.16 -56.03 -35.94
C LYS A 950 71.07 -55.71 -37.12
N ASP A 951 71.48 -54.45 -37.27
CA ASP A 951 72.44 -54.02 -38.30
C ASP A 951 73.78 -54.78 -38.20
N LEU A 952 74.26 -55.01 -36.98
CA LEU A 952 75.46 -55.80 -36.72
C LEU A 952 75.27 -57.27 -37.15
N VAL A 953 74.12 -57.87 -36.82
CA VAL A 953 73.78 -59.25 -37.20
C VAL A 953 73.64 -59.37 -38.72
N GLU A 954 73.02 -58.41 -39.41
CA GLU A 954 72.98 -58.38 -40.88
C GLU A 954 74.36 -58.25 -41.52
N LYS A 955 75.27 -57.49 -40.90
CA LYS A 955 76.67 -57.40 -41.35
C LYS A 955 77.39 -58.73 -41.22
N VAL A 956 77.24 -59.44 -40.10
CA VAL A 956 77.84 -60.75 -39.89
C VAL A 956 77.28 -61.79 -40.86
N LEU A 957 75.97 -61.74 -41.15
CA LEU A 957 75.34 -62.62 -42.14
C LEU A 957 75.80 -62.35 -43.59
N ARG A 958 76.27 -61.13 -43.91
CA ARG A 958 76.90 -60.82 -45.22
C ARG A 958 78.38 -61.21 -45.32
N GLU A 959 79.03 -61.52 -44.21
CA GLU A 959 80.43 -61.98 -44.18
C GLU A 959 80.55 -63.53 -44.21
N GLU A 960 79.42 -64.26 -44.17
CA GLU A 960 79.35 -65.73 -44.29
C GLU A 960 78.91 -66.24 -45.68
N ASP A 961 78.59 -65.35 -46.63
CA ASP A 961 78.45 -65.63 -48.08
C ASP A 961 79.72 -65.18 -48.84
#